data_AF-A0A933BU24-F1
#
_entry.id   AF-A0A933BU24-F1
#
_cell.length_a   1.000
_cell.length_b   1.000
_cell.length_c   1.000
_cell.angle_alpha   90.00
_cell.angle_beta   90.00
_cell.angle_gamma   90.00
#
_symmetry.space_group_name_H-M   'P 1'
#
loop_
_entity.id
_entity.type
_entity.pdbx_description
1 polymer ?
#
loop_
_entity_poly.entity_id
_entity_poly.type
_entity_poly.pdbx_seq_one_letter_code
_entity_poly.pdbx_strand_id
1 'polypeptide(L)'
;ALAFDALAPANAGGLLPDLAADLPASILYTSGTTGIPKGVVLTHANFLANAESVLKFGLSRPDDNFLVLLPLHHSFAFMADFLVPLLSGARTTYPESLKAPDLLAAMQETGVTVLVGVPQLYAMLHRGLLEQVKRRPAPARAAFRFLLAASGRLLPLVGERAGRLLFPQVHRRFGGRLRILASGGAKLDPAVAADFRRLGFQVLEGYGLTETAPVVSFNPPEHPILESVGRPLPGVEVRIAAPDGDGVGEILVRGPNVMAGYYRNPEATAEAIRDGWLHTGDLGYLDAGNYLYITGRAKEVVVLPSGKNIYPEEVEAHYQQSVYIEEICVVGVEAGDGPATESLRALVLPDFEYLKAQRLSSAREAIRWDMENYSRLLPPFKRVTGFSLVKEPFPRTRLGKIQRHRVQELYRDLLAAPPSAEPAAPADDPLLGRPGADRILDLLRQRAQGRPVRLDDNLELDLGIDSLGRLELVVALEEMFGIELPDEAGSEVFTVRELLTRVLEVAESGGPPAATRRDPWEAILNTPPDEADAARLAAGTSRQARIFTWCFRMLCWLLFTTLCRLRVRGRDRVPAGSPFILAANHAAYVDAFVIAAALSFREVTRLHYVGFQTFFQHPLLDWFARNVRVIPIDMDAYLARALRTAAHVLRQGKALCVFPEGARSIDGTIKPFKKGTGILALAAKVLLVPTHLGGTFDVWPRGQRWPRPAPIRVTFGEPVSVDELLRDPAAVGADDPERVMAALRARVAALAGPIDAGAPLA
;
A
#
# COMPACT_ATOMS: atom_id res chain seq x y z
N ALA A 1 41.21 19.66 31.82
CA ALA A 1 40.80 18.27 31.55
C ALA A 1 41.41 17.39 32.63
N LEU A 2 40.68 16.42 33.18
CA LEU A 2 41.29 15.34 33.94
C LEU A 2 41.80 14.33 32.90
N ALA A 3 43.10 14.04 32.93
CA ALA A 3 43.64 12.91 32.16
C ALA A 3 43.11 11.60 32.75
N PHE A 4 43.02 10.54 31.94
CA PHE A 4 42.59 9.23 32.44
C PHE A 4 43.52 8.74 33.57
N ASP A 5 44.82 9.04 33.48
CA ASP A 5 45.86 8.78 34.48
C ASP A 5 45.65 9.54 35.82
N ALA A 6 44.79 10.57 35.84
CA ALA A 6 44.39 11.28 37.06
C ALA A 6 43.07 10.76 37.67
N LEU A 7 42.34 9.91 36.94
CA LEU A 7 41.16 9.19 37.40
C LEU A 7 41.44 7.72 37.72
N ALA A 8 42.54 7.17 37.20
CA ALA A 8 43.14 5.93 37.67
C ALA A 8 44.05 6.24 38.89
N PRO A 9 43.58 6.08 40.14
CA PRO A 9 44.54 5.93 41.23
C PRO A 9 45.42 4.73 40.91
N ALA A 10 46.74 4.88 40.99
CA ALA A 10 47.70 3.80 40.75
C ALA A 10 47.51 2.69 41.80
N ASN A 11 46.58 1.77 41.50
CA ASN A 11 46.03 0.68 42.32
C ASN A 11 46.01 0.97 43.83
N ALA A 12 45.44 2.12 44.22
CA ALA A 12 45.48 2.62 45.59
C ALA A 12 44.58 1.79 46.53
N GLY A 13 45.11 0.68 47.04
CA GLY A 13 44.51 -0.13 48.10
C GLY A 13 43.77 -1.40 47.66
N GLY A 14 43.92 -1.88 46.42
CA GLY A 14 43.37 -3.18 46.00
C GLY A 14 41.84 -3.28 45.99
N LEU A 15 41.15 -2.15 45.80
CA LEU A 15 39.68 -2.05 45.81
C LEU A 15 38.99 -2.59 44.55
N LEU A 16 39.74 -2.87 43.48
CA LEU A 16 39.23 -3.47 42.25
C LEU A 16 39.83 -4.87 42.07
N PRO A 17 39.03 -5.88 41.68
CA PRO A 17 39.54 -7.23 41.43
C PRO A 17 40.48 -7.24 40.22
N ASP A 18 41.50 -8.10 40.28
CA ASP A 18 42.35 -8.38 39.12
C ASP A 18 41.54 -9.20 38.10
N LEU A 19 41.18 -8.56 36.98
CA LEU A 19 40.26 -9.09 35.97
C LEU A 19 41.00 -9.32 34.65
N ALA A 20 41.13 -10.58 34.25
CA ALA A 20 41.62 -10.93 32.93
C ALA A 20 40.58 -10.57 31.85
N ALA A 21 41.06 -10.10 30.69
CA ALA A 21 40.19 -9.52 29.66
C ALA A 21 39.28 -10.55 28.96
N ASP A 22 39.64 -11.83 28.99
CA ASP A 22 38.87 -12.96 28.47
C ASP A 22 37.75 -13.43 29.41
N LEU A 23 37.66 -12.89 30.64
CA LEU A 23 36.56 -13.20 31.55
C LEU A 23 35.21 -12.65 31.01
N PRO A 24 34.10 -13.40 31.19
CA PRO A 24 32.76 -12.91 30.87
C PRO A 24 32.41 -11.63 31.64
N ALA A 25 32.13 -10.57 30.90
CA ALA A 25 31.65 -9.28 31.42
C ALA A 25 30.12 -9.19 31.42
N SER A 26 29.42 -9.89 30.51
CA SER A 26 27.97 -9.86 30.40
C SER A 26 27.39 -11.13 29.77
N ILE A 27 26.12 -11.42 30.10
CA ILE A 27 25.30 -12.43 29.44
C ILE A 27 24.00 -11.76 28.98
N LEU A 28 23.85 -11.53 27.68
CA LEU A 28 22.72 -10.82 27.09
C LEU A 28 21.79 -11.79 26.35
N TYR A 29 20.53 -11.89 26.78
CA TYR A 29 19.57 -12.80 26.18
C TYR A 29 18.96 -12.24 24.90
N THR A 30 19.09 -12.98 23.79
CA THR A 30 18.43 -12.70 22.52
C THR A 30 17.26 -13.66 22.30
N SER A 31 16.15 -13.17 21.74
CA SER A 31 15.06 -14.03 21.27
C SER A 31 15.50 -14.72 19.97
N GLY A 32 15.97 -15.96 20.07
CA GLY A 32 16.47 -16.72 18.92
C GLY A 32 15.36 -17.01 17.89
N THR A 33 15.75 -17.41 16.67
CA THR A 33 14.82 -17.73 15.57
C THR A 33 13.85 -18.87 15.90
N THR A 34 14.12 -19.64 16.96
CA THR A 34 13.31 -20.77 17.45
C THR A 34 12.40 -20.39 18.63
N GLY A 35 12.28 -19.10 18.98
CA GLY A 35 11.48 -18.62 20.11
C GLY A 35 12.12 -18.81 21.50
N ILE A 36 13.03 -19.78 21.65
CA ILE A 36 13.78 -20.00 22.89
C ILE A 36 14.87 -18.93 23.04
N PRO A 37 14.93 -18.18 24.15
CA PRO A 37 15.99 -17.19 24.37
C PRO A 37 17.38 -17.83 24.51
N LYS A 38 18.38 -17.29 23.80
CA LYS A 38 19.80 -17.69 23.92
C LYS A 38 20.58 -16.60 24.64
N GLY A 39 21.34 -16.96 25.69
CA GLY A 39 22.20 -16.00 26.41
C GLY A 39 23.55 -15.85 25.72
N VAL A 40 23.83 -14.69 25.11
CA VAL A 40 25.12 -14.38 24.46
C VAL A 40 26.15 -14.01 25.52
N VAL A 41 27.27 -14.74 25.59
CA VAL A 41 28.37 -14.47 26.54
C VAL A 41 29.38 -13.50 25.90
N LEU A 42 29.51 -12.31 26.47
CA LEU A 42 30.45 -11.27 26.04
C LEU A 42 31.51 -11.03 27.10
N THR A 43 32.78 -11.02 26.70
CA THR A 43 33.95 -10.79 27.56
C THR A 43 34.30 -9.30 27.65
N HIS A 44 35.17 -8.94 28.60
CA HIS A 44 35.73 -7.58 28.65
C HIS A 44 36.46 -7.22 27.34
N ALA A 45 37.23 -8.16 26.79
CA ALA A 45 37.94 -8.01 25.52
C ALA A 45 36.99 -7.74 24.35
N ASN A 46 35.84 -8.43 24.28
CA ASN A 46 34.88 -8.20 23.20
C ASN A 46 34.35 -6.77 23.18
N PHE A 47 33.95 -6.25 24.35
CA PHE A 47 33.46 -4.87 24.46
C PHE A 47 34.57 -3.84 24.22
N LEU A 48 35.75 -4.03 24.79
CA LEU A 48 36.88 -3.10 24.60
C LEU A 48 37.30 -3.04 23.14
N ALA A 49 37.38 -4.18 22.45
CA ALA A 49 37.70 -4.22 21.03
C ALA A 49 36.63 -3.52 20.18
N ASN A 50 35.34 -3.76 20.43
CA ASN A 50 34.29 -3.09 19.66
C ASN A 50 34.23 -1.58 19.93
N ALA A 51 34.44 -1.14 21.17
CA ALA A 51 34.56 0.26 21.51
C ALA A 51 35.76 0.91 20.80
N GLU A 52 36.94 0.27 20.81
CA GLU A 52 38.12 0.76 20.10
C GLU A 52 37.86 0.87 18.59
N SER A 53 37.19 -0.12 17.99
CA SER A 53 36.76 -0.08 16.58
C SER A 53 35.85 1.12 16.28
N VAL A 54 34.83 1.37 17.13
CA VAL A 54 33.90 2.51 16.99
C VAL A 54 34.62 3.86 17.13
N LEU A 55 35.57 3.96 18.07
CA LEU A 55 36.38 5.16 18.28
C LEU A 55 37.31 5.43 17.10
N LYS A 56 38.01 4.41 16.59
CA LYS A 56 38.85 4.48 15.38
C LYS A 56 38.05 4.85 14.13
N PHE A 57 36.76 4.53 14.07
CA PHE A 57 35.86 4.92 12.97
C PHE A 57 35.31 6.35 13.09
N GLY A 58 35.64 7.09 14.16
CA GLY A 58 35.33 8.52 14.30
C GLY A 58 33.88 8.85 14.65
N LEU A 59 33.13 7.90 15.23
CA LEU A 59 31.71 8.10 15.56
C LEU A 59 31.48 8.93 16.83
N SER A 60 32.42 8.92 17.78
CA SER A 60 32.37 9.71 19.04
C SER A 60 33.55 10.66 19.16
N ARG A 61 33.37 11.74 19.94
CA ARG A 61 34.38 12.77 20.26
C ARG A 61 34.29 13.19 21.73
N PRO A 62 35.38 13.66 22.36
CA PRO A 62 35.34 14.08 23.77
C PRO A 62 34.41 15.28 24.07
N ASP A 63 34.02 16.05 23.06
CA ASP A 63 33.09 17.17 23.17
C ASP A 63 31.62 16.79 22.93
N ASP A 64 31.32 15.52 22.65
CA ASP A 64 29.96 15.05 22.44
C ASP A 64 29.13 14.93 23.73
N ASN A 65 27.81 15.00 23.54
CA ASN A 65 26.82 14.65 24.55
C ASN A 65 25.75 13.75 23.89
N PHE A 66 25.67 12.50 24.36
CA PHE A 66 24.77 11.46 23.89
C PHE A 66 23.46 11.49 24.70
N LEU A 67 22.30 11.45 24.04
CA LEU A 67 21.02 11.32 24.75
C LEU A 67 20.64 9.85 24.89
N VAL A 68 20.66 9.35 26.12
CA VAL A 68 20.37 7.95 26.42
C VAL A 68 18.85 7.72 26.42
N LEU A 69 18.34 7.15 25.33
CA LEU A 69 16.92 6.83 25.15
C LEU A 69 16.62 5.33 25.18
N LEU A 70 17.60 4.53 24.78
CA LEU A 70 17.45 3.10 24.61
C LEU A 70 17.79 2.36 25.92
N PRO A 71 17.09 1.27 26.28
CA PRO A 71 17.39 0.54 27.51
C PRO A 71 18.79 -0.08 27.48
N LEU A 72 19.61 0.20 28.49
CA LEU A 72 21.01 -0.28 28.60
C LEU A 72 21.16 -1.81 28.72
N HIS A 73 20.07 -2.57 28.83
CA HIS A 73 20.11 -4.03 28.70
C HIS A 73 20.20 -4.51 27.24
N HIS A 74 20.03 -3.62 26.26
CA HIS A 74 20.35 -3.89 24.87
C HIS A 74 21.82 -3.55 24.58
N SER A 75 22.52 -4.49 23.95
CA SER A 75 23.93 -4.36 23.55
C SER A 75 24.24 -3.08 22.78
N PHE A 76 23.35 -2.65 21.87
CA PHE A 76 23.54 -1.42 21.07
C PHE A 76 23.56 -0.16 21.94
N ALA A 77 22.59 0.00 22.85
CA ALA A 77 22.55 1.11 23.79
C ALA A 77 23.75 1.05 24.75
N PHE A 78 24.05 -0.14 25.29
CA PHE A 78 25.17 -0.34 26.21
C PHE A 78 26.52 0.06 25.60
N MET A 79 26.74 -0.25 24.32
CA MET A 79 27.95 0.16 23.61
C MET A 79 27.92 1.65 23.22
N ALA A 80 26.88 2.09 22.50
CA ALA A 80 26.86 3.39 21.84
C ALA A 80 26.50 4.56 22.78
N ASP A 81 25.61 4.34 23.77
CA ASP A 81 25.14 5.38 24.70
C ASP A 81 25.85 5.36 26.06
N PHE A 82 26.62 4.32 26.39
CA PHE A 82 27.30 4.18 27.68
C PHE A 82 28.81 3.94 27.57
N LEU A 83 29.27 2.82 26.98
CA LEU A 83 30.71 2.50 26.94
C LEU A 83 31.51 3.45 26.05
N VAL A 84 31.09 3.68 24.80
CA VAL A 84 31.80 4.55 23.86
C VAL A 84 31.89 6.00 24.35
N PRO A 85 30.82 6.62 24.88
CA PRO A 85 30.92 7.96 25.46
C PRO A 85 31.90 8.02 26.64
N LEU A 86 31.82 7.06 27.57
CA LEU A 86 32.73 6.98 28.72
C LEU A 86 34.19 6.83 28.31
N LEU A 87 34.48 5.96 27.33
CA LEU A 87 35.84 5.70 26.84
C LEU A 87 36.40 6.82 25.94
N SER A 88 35.54 7.66 25.34
CA SER A 88 35.96 8.87 24.60
C SER A 88 36.06 10.13 25.47
N GLY A 89 35.65 10.07 26.73
CA GLY A 89 35.53 11.26 27.59
C GLY A 89 34.35 12.18 27.22
N ALA A 90 33.42 11.69 26.40
CA ALA A 90 32.18 12.37 26.06
C ALA A 90 31.17 12.31 27.23
N ARG A 91 30.02 12.97 27.07
CA ARG A 91 28.95 13.03 28.07
C ARG A 91 27.75 12.17 27.68
N THR A 92 26.99 11.75 28.68
CA THR A 92 25.73 11.02 28.54
C THR A 92 24.64 11.75 29.32
N THR A 93 23.55 12.12 28.64
CA THR A 93 22.39 12.76 29.24
C THR A 93 21.24 11.77 29.33
N TYR A 94 20.66 11.64 30.53
CA TYR A 94 19.45 10.86 30.78
C TYR A 94 18.27 11.83 30.91
N PRO A 95 17.19 11.69 30.12
CA PRO A 95 16.00 12.52 30.27
C PRO A 95 15.14 12.04 31.44
N GLU A 96 14.32 12.94 32.02
CA GLU A 96 13.40 12.59 33.11
C GLU A 96 12.34 11.55 32.70
N SER A 97 11.90 11.58 31.45
CA SER A 97 11.05 10.54 30.86
C SER A 97 11.20 10.47 29.34
N LEU A 98 10.68 9.40 28.73
CA LEU A 98 10.67 9.22 27.27
C LEU A 98 9.60 10.05 26.54
N LYS A 99 8.87 10.93 27.23
CA LYS A 99 7.87 11.81 26.61
C LYS A 99 8.56 12.93 25.83
N ALA A 100 8.03 13.25 24.65
CA ALA A 100 8.61 14.24 23.75
C ALA A 100 8.93 15.62 24.36
N PRO A 101 8.15 16.21 25.31
CA PRO A 101 8.54 17.47 25.96
C PRO A 101 9.85 17.35 26.73
N ASP A 102 9.99 16.31 27.54
CA ASP A 102 11.12 16.07 28.44
C ASP A 102 12.39 15.74 27.64
N LEU A 103 12.24 14.98 26.54
CA LEU A 103 13.33 14.74 25.59
C LEU A 103 13.85 16.05 24.97
N LEU A 104 12.93 16.91 24.50
CA LEU A 104 13.31 18.18 23.87
C LEU A 104 13.90 19.17 24.89
N ALA A 105 13.45 19.14 26.15
CA ALA A 105 14.04 19.91 27.24
C ALA A 105 15.48 19.46 27.52
N ALA A 106 15.69 18.16 27.77
CA ALA A 106 17.01 17.57 28.01
C ALA A 106 18.00 17.89 26.86
N MET A 107 17.55 17.82 25.60
CA MET A 107 18.36 18.19 24.43
C MET A 107 18.74 19.67 24.38
N GLN A 108 17.84 20.57 24.77
CA GLN A 108 18.06 22.02 24.77
C GLN A 108 18.95 22.47 25.95
N GLU A 109 18.75 21.90 27.13
CA GLU A 109 19.46 22.26 28.36
C GLU A 109 20.90 21.73 28.38
N THR A 110 21.09 20.47 28.00
CA THR A 110 22.41 19.81 28.04
C THR A 110 23.19 19.91 26.72
N GLY A 111 22.55 20.37 25.65
CA GLY A 111 23.19 20.61 24.36
C GLY A 111 23.63 19.32 23.64
N VAL A 112 22.75 18.32 23.60
CA VAL A 112 22.97 17.00 22.95
C VAL A 112 23.51 17.14 21.53
N THR A 113 24.53 16.34 21.20
CA THR A 113 25.18 16.31 19.88
C THR A 113 24.94 14.99 19.15
N VAL A 114 24.73 13.87 19.84
CA VAL A 114 24.47 12.55 19.25
C VAL A 114 23.17 11.97 19.77
N LEU A 115 22.34 11.47 18.86
CA LEU A 115 21.09 10.78 19.17
C LEU A 115 21.14 9.37 18.57
N VAL A 116 21.30 8.35 19.42
CA VAL A 116 21.23 6.94 19.03
C VAL A 116 19.76 6.49 19.09
N GLY A 117 19.32 5.70 18.11
CA GLY A 117 17.91 5.32 18.01
C GLY A 117 17.61 4.14 17.09
N VAL A 118 16.48 3.50 17.33
CA VAL A 118 15.88 2.55 16.37
C VAL A 118 15.07 3.30 15.31
N PRO A 119 14.84 2.75 14.11
CA PRO A 119 14.07 3.39 13.04
C PRO A 119 12.72 3.99 13.46
N GLN A 120 12.01 3.33 14.38
CA GLN A 120 10.72 3.78 14.89
C GLN A 120 10.81 5.14 15.62
N LEU A 121 11.93 5.46 16.28
CA LEU A 121 12.17 6.77 16.90
C LEU A 121 12.21 7.87 15.83
N TYR A 122 12.96 7.64 14.75
CA TYR A 122 13.09 8.60 13.66
C TYR A 122 11.77 8.76 12.89
N ALA A 123 11.03 7.68 12.64
CA ALA A 123 9.69 7.74 12.05
C ALA A 123 8.71 8.55 12.92
N MET A 124 8.73 8.37 14.25
CA MET A 124 7.92 9.16 15.19
C MET A 124 8.29 10.65 15.16
N LEU A 125 9.58 10.97 15.17
CA LEU A 125 10.07 12.36 15.10
C LEU A 125 9.72 13.03 13.76
N HIS A 126 9.84 12.30 12.65
CA HIS A 126 9.47 12.75 11.30
C HIS A 126 7.96 12.99 11.18
N ARG A 127 7.11 12.04 11.61
CA ARG A 127 5.65 12.21 11.66
C ARG A 127 5.27 13.43 12.50
N GLY A 128 5.85 13.60 13.70
CA GLY A 128 5.61 14.75 14.57
C GLY A 128 5.98 16.09 13.92
N LEU A 129 7.09 16.15 13.17
CA LEU A 129 7.50 17.33 12.40
C LEU A 129 6.52 17.62 11.25
N LEU A 130 6.13 16.61 10.48
CA LEU A 130 5.18 16.78 9.38
C LEU A 130 3.79 17.22 9.86
N GLU A 131 3.32 16.73 11.01
CA GLU A 131 2.05 17.16 11.60
C GLU A 131 2.08 18.63 12.03
N GLN A 132 3.21 19.11 12.58
CA GLN A 132 3.43 20.53 12.85
C GLN A 132 3.40 21.37 11.57
N VAL A 133 3.93 20.87 10.45
CA VAL A 133 3.86 21.54 9.14
C VAL A 133 2.42 21.53 8.58
N LYS A 134 1.70 20.40 8.66
CA LYS A 134 0.30 20.28 8.20
C LYS A 134 -0.62 21.30 8.88
N ARG A 135 -0.40 21.60 10.16
CA ARG A 135 -1.14 22.62 10.94
C ARG A 135 -0.86 24.07 10.52
N ARG A 136 0.10 24.33 9.62
CA ARG A 136 0.40 25.69 9.12
C ARG A 136 -0.45 26.07 7.89
N PRO A 137 -0.68 27.38 7.64
CA PRO A 137 -1.38 27.85 6.45
C PRO A 137 -0.78 27.34 5.14
N ALA A 138 -1.61 27.22 4.09
CA ALA A 138 -1.21 26.77 2.77
C ALA A 138 0.11 27.38 2.21
N PRO A 139 0.35 28.71 2.26
CA PRO A 139 1.60 29.29 1.76
C PRO A 139 2.84 28.81 2.55
N ALA A 140 2.73 28.64 3.88
CA ALA A 140 3.81 28.11 4.70
C ALA A 140 4.12 26.63 4.38
N ARG A 141 3.07 25.83 4.11
CA ARG A 141 3.22 24.43 3.65
C ARG A 141 3.82 24.31 2.25
N ALA A 142 3.59 25.29 1.38
CA ALA A 142 4.21 25.36 0.06
C ALA A 142 5.69 25.77 0.17
N ALA A 143 5.99 26.79 0.98
CA ALA A 143 7.35 27.24 1.26
C ALA A 143 8.21 26.14 1.89
N PHE A 144 7.70 25.41 2.89
CA PHE A 144 8.43 24.27 3.49
C PHE A 144 8.80 23.20 2.45
N ARG A 145 7.84 22.79 1.60
CA ARG A 145 8.09 21.80 0.54
C ARG A 145 9.10 22.31 -0.50
N PHE A 146 9.02 23.58 -0.87
CA PHE A 146 10.00 24.21 -1.78
C PHE A 146 11.42 24.22 -1.17
N LEU A 147 11.56 24.64 0.10
CA LEU A 147 12.85 24.68 0.80
C LEU A 147 13.43 23.27 0.98
N LEU A 148 12.60 22.27 1.28
CA LEU A 148 13.04 20.88 1.44
C LEU A 148 13.55 20.29 0.12
N ALA A 149 12.85 20.56 -0.98
CA ALA A 149 13.27 20.17 -2.33
C ALA A 149 14.51 20.95 -2.82
N ALA A 150 14.65 22.23 -2.45
CA ALA A 150 15.86 23.01 -2.74
C ALA A 150 17.07 22.47 -1.96
N SER A 151 16.91 22.20 -0.67
CA SER A 151 17.94 21.57 0.17
C SER A 151 18.38 20.22 -0.40
N GLY A 152 17.43 19.37 -0.81
CA GLY A 152 17.73 18.08 -1.44
C GLY A 152 18.54 18.16 -2.74
N ARG A 153 18.36 19.23 -3.54
CA ARG A 153 19.20 19.47 -4.72
C ARG A 153 20.61 19.99 -4.38
N LEU A 154 20.76 20.66 -3.24
CA LEU A 154 22.04 21.19 -2.76
C LEU A 154 22.85 20.17 -1.94
N LEU A 155 22.21 19.13 -1.41
CA LEU A 155 22.82 18.09 -0.58
C LEU A 155 24.10 17.48 -1.19
N PRO A 156 24.20 17.17 -2.51
CA PRO A 156 25.44 16.64 -3.09
C PRO A 156 26.59 17.65 -3.19
N LEU A 157 26.31 18.96 -3.11
CA LEU A 157 27.29 20.03 -3.31
C LEU A 157 27.83 20.60 -2.00
N VAL A 158 26.98 20.72 -0.98
CA VAL A 158 27.33 21.37 0.31
C VAL A 158 26.98 20.52 1.54
N GLY A 159 26.52 19.28 1.33
CA GLY A 159 26.07 18.39 2.39
C GLY A 159 24.89 18.95 3.19
N GLU A 160 24.75 18.47 4.41
CA GLU A 160 23.68 18.78 5.36
C GLU A 160 23.66 20.27 5.78
N ARG A 161 24.71 21.04 5.44
CA ARG A 161 24.85 22.48 5.72
C ARG A 161 23.69 23.31 5.13
N ALA A 162 23.20 22.94 3.95
CA ALA A 162 22.05 23.61 3.33
C ALA A 162 20.80 23.52 4.21
N GLY A 163 20.44 22.31 4.64
CA GLY A 163 19.29 22.10 5.53
C GLY A 163 19.43 22.83 6.86
N ARG A 164 20.63 22.82 7.46
CA ARG A 164 20.91 23.52 8.72
C ARG A 164 20.71 25.04 8.62
N LEU A 165 21.04 25.64 7.47
CA LEU A 165 20.80 27.07 7.20
C LEU A 165 19.35 27.39 6.86
N LEU A 166 18.65 26.51 6.13
CA LEU A 166 17.27 26.72 5.68
C LEU A 166 16.22 26.42 6.76
N PHE A 167 16.54 25.55 7.73
CA PHE A 167 15.61 25.11 8.78
C PHE A 167 16.08 25.42 10.22
N PRO A 168 16.53 26.65 10.54
CA PRO A 168 17.11 26.96 11.86
C PRO A 168 16.11 26.79 13.01
N GLN A 169 14.80 26.93 12.75
CA GLN A 169 13.75 26.67 13.75
C GLN A 169 13.64 25.19 14.12
N VAL A 170 13.83 24.27 13.15
CA VAL A 170 13.83 22.82 13.38
C VAL A 170 15.05 22.47 14.22
N HIS A 171 16.24 22.91 13.81
CA HIS A 171 17.49 22.69 14.56
C HIS A 171 17.40 23.21 16.00
N ARG A 172 16.90 24.44 16.22
CA ARG A 172 16.69 25.00 17.57
C ARG A 172 15.74 24.15 18.44
N ARG A 173 14.67 23.60 17.86
CA ARG A 173 13.74 22.73 18.61
C ARG A 173 14.45 21.47 19.13
N PHE A 174 15.40 20.95 18.37
CA PHE A 174 16.28 19.82 18.70
C PHE A 174 17.56 20.23 19.48
N GLY A 175 17.58 21.39 20.15
CA GLY A 175 18.73 21.86 20.93
C GLY A 175 19.88 22.49 20.12
N GLY A 176 19.80 22.49 18.79
CA GLY A 176 20.70 23.22 17.89
C GLY A 176 22.13 22.69 17.76
N ARG A 177 22.52 21.70 18.59
CA ARG A 177 23.87 21.12 18.63
C ARG A 177 23.99 19.72 18.02
N LEU A 178 22.88 19.04 17.72
CA LEU A 178 22.91 17.74 17.03
C LEU A 178 23.83 17.77 15.81
N ARG A 179 24.71 16.76 15.76
CA ARG A 179 25.55 16.43 14.61
C ARG A 179 25.16 15.08 14.00
N ILE A 180 24.97 14.03 14.81
CA ILE A 180 24.67 12.66 14.33
C ILE A 180 23.31 12.17 14.84
N LEU A 181 22.55 11.55 13.94
CA LEU A 181 21.44 10.66 14.20
C LEU A 181 21.89 9.23 13.81
N ALA A 182 22.17 8.38 14.81
CA ALA A 182 22.74 7.04 14.62
C ALA A 182 21.66 5.96 14.70
N SER A 183 21.32 5.33 13.57
CA SER A 183 20.29 4.30 13.51
C SER A 183 20.85 2.87 13.41
N GLY A 184 20.21 1.94 14.12
CA GLY A 184 20.57 0.52 14.10
C GLY A 184 19.45 -0.38 14.65
N GLY A 185 19.69 -1.70 14.59
CA GLY A 185 18.76 -2.73 15.07
C GLY A 185 17.62 -3.12 14.11
N ALA A 186 17.31 -2.26 13.13
CA ALA A 186 16.45 -2.55 11.98
C ALA A 186 16.79 -1.57 10.84
N LYS A 187 16.29 -1.86 9.62
CA LYS A 187 16.43 -0.99 8.45
C LYS A 187 15.64 0.31 8.65
N LEU A 188 16.26 1.46 8.37
CA LEU A 188 15.54 2.74 8.37
C LEU A 188 14.74 2.91 7.08
N ASP A 189 13.61 3.62 7.15
CA ASP A 189 12.88 4.03 5.95
C ASP A 189 13.72 5.04 5.15
N PRO A 190 14.11 4.75 3.89
CA PRO A 190 14.91 5.65 3.06
C PRO A 190 14.28 7.03 2.87
N ALA A 191 12.95 7.14 2.88
CA ALA A 191 12.24 8.42 2.77
C ALA A 191 12.42 9.26 4.05
N VAL A 192 12.29 8.65 5.23
CA VAL A 192 12.55 9.29 6.53
C VAL A 192 14.01 9.73 6.62
N ALA A 193 14.95 8.86 6.26
CA ALA A 193 16.38 9.16 6.26
C ALA A 193 16.74 10.31 5.31
N ALA A 194 16.22 10.27 4.08
CA ALA A 194 16.43 11.32 3.08
C ALA A 194 15.86 12.68 3.54
N ASP A 195 14.68 12.71 4.15
CA ASP A 195 14.10 13.95 4.66
C ASP A 195 14.88 14.53 5.85
N PHE A 196 15.37 13.72 6.78
CA PHE A 196 16.27 14.21 7.84
C PHE A 196 17.57 14.80 7.27
N ARG A 197 18.17 14.18 6.24
CA ARG A 197 19.34 14.75 5.55
C ARG A 197 19.01 16.07 4.83
N ARG A 198 17.84 16.16 4.18
CA ARG A 198 17.35 17.43 3.57
C ARG A 198 17.08 18.52 4.62
N LEU A 199 16.66 18.15 5.83
CA LEU A 199 16.52 19.06 6.97
C LEU A 199 17.87 19.46 7.59
N GLY A 200 18.97 18.81 7.20
CA GLY A 200 20.32 19.15 7.61
C GLY A 200 20.85 18.38 8.82
N PHE A 201 20.31 17.18 9.08
CA PHE A 201 20.84 16.25 10.07
C PHE A 201 21.66 15.15 9.39
N GLN A 202 22.81 14.78 9.97
CA GLN A 202 23.61 13.65 9.49
C GLN A 202 22.98 12.35 10.01
N VAL A 203 22.29 11.62 9.14
CA VAL A 203 21.74 10.29 9.43
C VAL A 203 22.78 9.24 9.03
N LEU A 204 23.14 8.37 9.96
CA LEU A 204 24.09 7.28 9.74
C LEU A 204 23.45 5.97 10.20
N GLU A 205 23.41 4.98 9.31
CA GLU A 205 22.93 3.63 9.60
C GLU A 205 24.09 2.66 9.81
N GLY A 206 23.85 1.64 10.63
CA GLY A 206 24.81 0.56 10.87
C GLY A 206 24.15 -0.77 11.20
N TYR A 207 24.95 -1.83 11.10
CA TYR A 207 24.54 -3.21 11.32
C TYR A 207 25.37 -3.85 12.43
N GLY A 208 24.73 -4.75 13.17
CA GLY A 208 25.31 -5.40 14.32
C GLY A 208 24.33 -6.34 15.01
N LEU A 209 24.88 -7.26 15.80
CA LEU A 209 24.19 -8.30 16.55
C LEU A 209 24.68 -8.28 17.99
N THR A 210 23.92 -8.83 18.93
CA THR A 210 24.42 -8.98 20.31
C THR A 210 25.67 -9.86 20.34
N GLU A 211 25.72 -10.86 19.47
CA GLU A 211 26.83 -11.79 19.21
C GLU A 211 28.13 -11.12 18.71
N THR A 212 28.12 -9.82 18.39
CA THR A 212 29.27 -9.05 17.85
C THR A 212 29.63 -7.81 18.69
N ALA A 213 29.20 -7.80 19.96
CA ALA A 213 29.53 -6.83 21.00
C ALA A 213 29.29 -5.29 20.81
N PRO A 214 28.35 -4.76 19.99
CA PRO A 214 27.52 -5.37 18.96
C PRO A 214 27.84 -4.92 17.52
N VAL A 215 28.59 -3.84 17.29
CA VAL A 215 28.61 -3.16 15.98
C VAL A 215 29.55 -3.88 15.01
N VAL A 216 29.05 -4.22 13.82
CA VAL A 216 29.82 -4.88 12.74
C VAL A 216 30.24 -3.87 11.68
N SER A 217 29.28 -3.08 11.20
CA SER A 217 29.49 -2.06 10.16
C SER A 217 28.74 -0.78 10.49
N PHE A 218 29.25 0.35 9.99
CA PHE A 218 28.58 1.64 10.15
C PHE A 218 28.86 2.58 8.98
N ASN A 219 27.94 3.49 8.68
CA ASN A 219 28.14 4.47 7.61
C ASN A 219 29.27 5.45 7.96
N PRO A 220 30.29 5.62 7.10
CA PRO A 220 31.32 6.64 7.29
C PRO A 220 30.68 8.04 7.34
N PRO A 221 30.96 8.89 8.34
CA PRO A 221 30.38 10.23 8.42
C PRO A 221 30.63 11.10 7.17
N GLU A 222 31.78 10.93 6.52
CA GLU A 222 32.17 11.71 5.34
C GLU A 222 31.44 11.26 4.05
N HIS A 223 31.11 9.97 3.95
CA HIS A 223 30.51 9.36 2.77
C HIS A 223 29.40 8.35 3.14
N PRO A 224 28.26 8.81 3.70
CA PRO A 224 27.16 7.93 4.07
C PRO A 224 26.23 7.62 2.88
N ILE A 225 25.94 6.33 2.70
CA ILE A 225 25.03 5.77 1.69
C ILE A 225 23.76 5.29 2.41
N LEU A 226 22.61 5.90 2.08
CA LEU A 226 21.32 5.65 2.78
C LEU A 226 20.76 4.23 2.60
N GLU A 227 21.19 3.49 1.59
CA GLU A 227 20.70 2.12 1.32
C GLU A 227 21.62 1.04 1.89
N SER A 228 22.78 1.45 2.43
CA SER A 228 23.81 0.58 2.99
C SER A 228 23.86 0.69 4.51
N VAL A 229 24.23 -0.40 5.19
CA VAL A 229 24.60 -0.40 6.61
C VAL A 229 26.08 -0.03 6.83
N GLY A 230 26.69 0.59 5.83
CA GLY A 230 28.03 1.15 5.87
C GLY A 230 29.16 0.12 5.68
N ARG A 231 30.35 0.47 6.15
CA ARG A 231 31.56 -0.34 5.99
C ARG A 231 31.88 -1.13 7.26
N PRO A 232 32.49 -2.32 7.19
CA PRO A 232 33.00 -3.03 8.36
C PRO A 232 33.89 -2.14 9.22
N LEU A 233 33.76 -2.24 10.54
CA LEU A 233 34.56 -1.45 11.48
C LEU A 233 36.04 -1.92 11.50
N PRO A 234 36.99 -1.07 11.92
CA PRO A 234 38.41 -1.43 12.00
C PRO A 234 38.62 -2.63 12.93
N GLY A 235 39.23 -3.70 12.41
CA GLY A 235 39.43 -4.96 13.14
C GLY A 235 38.26 -5.95 13.06
N VAL A 236 37.18 -5.62 12.35
CA VAL A 236 36.07 -6.52 12.05
C VAL A 236 36.14 -6.95 10.58
N GLU A 237 36.29 -8.25 10.34
CA GLU A 237 36.25 -8.85 9.01
C GLU A 237 34.82 -9.29 8.68
N VAL A 238 34.38 -8.99 7.46
CA VAL A 238 33.09 -9.43 6.91
C VAL A 238 33.33 -10.18 5.60
N ARG A 239 32.66 -11.31 5.42
CA ARG A 239 32.73 -12.15 4.22
C ARG A 239 31.33 -12.60 3.82
N ILE A 240 31.01 -12.59 2.53
CA ILE A 240 29.78 -13.15 1.99
C ILE A 240 30.02 -14.62 1.63
N ALA A 241 29.25 -15.54 2.21
CA ALA A 241 29.36 -16.98 2.00
C ALA A 241 28.27 -17.48 1.05
N ALA A 242 28.66 -18.38 0.14
CA ALA A 242 27.80 -18.94 -0.91
C ALA A 242 26.94 -17.88 -1.66
N PRO A 243 27.56 -16.81 -2.21
CA PRO A 243 26.82 -15.81 -2.96
C PRO A 243 26.14 -16.42 -4.19
N ASP A 244 24.90 -15.99 -4.45
CA ASP A 244 24.16 -16.36 -5.65
C ASP A 244 24.55 -15.53 -6.88
N GLY A 245 23.78 -15.66 -7.97
CA GLY A 245 24.04 -14.97 -9.24
C GLY A 245 23.95 -13.44 -9.17
N ASP A 246 23.28 -12.89 -8.15
CA ASP A 246 23.19 -11.45 -7.89
C ASP A 246 24.22 -11.00 -6.82
N GLY A 247 25.10 -11.91 -6.37
CA GLY A 247 26.15 -11.66 -5.38
C GLY A 247 25.70 -11.74 -3.93
N VAL A 248 24.45 -12.16 -3.67
CA VAL A 248 23.84 -12.17 -2.34
C VAL A 248 24.10 -13.51 -1.65
N GLY A 249 24.64 -13.48 -0.42
CA GLY A 249 24.92 -14.68 0.37
C GLY A 249 24.88 -14.43 1.87
N GLU A 250 25.24 -15.42 2.68
CA GLU A 250 25.26 -15.26 4.14
C GLU A 250 26.40 -14.35 4.59
N ILE A 251 26.07 -13.37 5.44
CA ILE A 251 27.06 -12.48 6.05
C ILE A 251 27.77 -13.25 7.17
N LEU A 252 29.07 -13.47 7.01
CA LEU A 252 29.93 -14.02 8.04
C LEU A 252 30.76 -12.92 8.67
N VAL A 253 30.90 -12.94 9.99
CA VAL A 253 31.68 -11.95 10.75
C VAL A 253 32.81 -12.63 11.52
N ARG A 254 34.01 -12.07 11.48
CA ARG A 254 35.14 -12.48 12.32
C ARG A 254 35.82 -11.27 12.93
N GLY A 255 36.19 -11.35 14.20
CA GLY A 255 36.90 -10.28 14.89
C GLY A 255 36.93 -10.49 16.40
N PRO A 256 37.75 -9.72 17.13
CA PRO A 256 37.84 -9.77 18.60
C PRO A 256 36.54 -9.34 19.30
N ASN A 257 35.59 -8.74 18.58
CA ASN A 257 34.27 -8.37 19.06
C ASN A 257 33.24 -9.52 19.03
N VAL A 258 33.55 -10.66 18.38
CA VAL A 258 32.65 -11.82 18.34
C VAL A 258 32.56 -12.48 19.72
N MET A 259 31.34 -12.86 20.13
CA MET A 259 31.05 -13.50 21.42
C MET A 259 31.91 -14.72 21.73
N ALA A 260 32.08 -15.03 23.02
CA ALA A 260 32.68 -16.28 23.47
C ALA A 260 31.79 -17.51 23.19
N GLY A 261 30.48 -17.31 23.06
CA GLY A 261 29.49 -18.35 22.73
C GLY A 261 28.15 -18.14 23.44
N TYR A 262 27.27 -19.14 23.34
CA TYR A 262 25.99 -19.14 24.04
C TYR A 262 26.09 -19.83 25.42
N TYR A 263 25.56 -19.17 26.44
CA TYR A 263 25.61 -19.59 27.83
C TYR A 263 25.00 -20.98 28.03
N ARG A 264 25.83 -21.94 28.45
CA ARG A 264 25.48 -23.35 28.67
C ARG A 264 24.85 -24.04 27.45
N ASN A 265 25.14 -23.56 26.23
CA ASN A 265 24.62 -24.13 24.99
C ASN A 265 25.76 -24.34 23.96
N PRO A 266 26.55 -25.43 24.11
CA PRO A 266 27.68 -25.71 23.22
C PRO A 266 27.23 -26.04 21.79
N GLU A 267 26.08 -26.71 21.62
CA GLU A 267 25.53 -27.08 20.31
C GLU A 267 25.21 -25.83 19.47
N ALA A 268 24.44 -24.89 20.02
CA ALA A 268 24.16 -23.62 19.35
C ALA A 268 25.41 -22.77 19.13
N THR A 269 26.45 -22.94 19.97
CA THR A 269 27.73 -22.22 19.82
C THR A 269 28.51 -22.76 18.62
N ALA A 270 28.62 -24.08 18.48
CA ALA A 270 29.22 -24.73 17.31
C ALA A 270 28.37 -24.55 16.03
N GLU A 271 27.04 -24.44 16.14
CA GLU A 271 26.18 -24.08 15.00
C GLU A 271 26.50 -22.67 14.49
N ALA A 272 26.69 -21.71 15.41
CA ALA A 272 26.87 -20.29 15.08
C ALA A 272 28.32 -19.89 14.78
N ILE A 273 29.33 -20.51 15.40
CA ILE A 273 30.75 -20.17 15.19
C ILE A 273 31.47 -21.37 14.55
N ARG A 274 31.91 -21.21 13.30
CA ARG A 274 32.60 -22.24 12.51
C ARG A 274 33.88 -21.67 11.92
N ASP A 275 35.00 -22.35 12.08
CA ASP A 275 36.33 -21.92 11.60
C ASP A 275 36.70 -20.47 12.00
N GLY A 276 36.24 -20.03 13.19
CA GLY A 276 36.43 -18.68 13.71
C GLY A 276 35.51 -17.61 13.10
N TRP A 277 34.55 -17.98 12.25
CA TRP A 277 33.54 -17.10 11.68
C TRP A 277 32.19 -17.29 12.36
N LEU A 278 31.56 -16.18 12.76
CA LEU A 278 30.17 -16.14 13.17
C LEU A 278 29.26 -16.18 11.93
N HIS A 279 28.45 -17.21 11.82
CA HIS A 279 27.31 -17.32 10.91
C HIS A 279 26.14 -16.49 11.47
N THR A 280 25.85 -15.34 10.83
CA THR A 280 24.84 -14.40 11.32
C THR A 280 23.41 -14.85 11.04
N GLY A 281 23.20 -15.72 10.04
CA GLY A 281 21.89 -16.01 9.46
C GLY A 281 21.26 -14.81 8.72
N ASP A 282 21.98 -13.70 8.56
CA ASP A 282 21.57 -12.54 7.76
C ASP A 282 22.19 -12.63 6.37
N LEU A 283 21.44 -12.17 5.37
CA LEU A 283 21.87 -12.18 3.97
C LEU A 283 22.19 -10.77 3.48
N GLY A 284 23.17 -10.69 2.60
CA GLY A 284 23.60 -9.43 2.02
C GLY A 284 24.69 -9.59 0.98
N TYR A 285 25.21 -8.44 0.54
CA TYR A 285 26.34 -8.35 -0.39
C TYR A 285 27.25 -7.16 -0.02
N LEU A 286 28.49 -7.20 -0.51
CA LEU A 286 29.43 -6.08 -0.45
C LEU A 286 29.57 -5.47 -1.85
N ASP A 287 29.56 -4.14 -1.94
CA ASP A 287 29.84 -3.43 -3.18
C ASP A 287 31.36 -3.24 -3.43
N ALA A 288 31.71 -2.66 -4.58
CA ALA A 288 33.11 -2.33 -4.92
C ALA A 288 33.75 -1.27 -3.99
N GLY A 289 32.95 -0.54 -3.21
CA GLY A 289 33.37 0.42 -2.20
C GLY A 289 33.46 -0.16 -0.78
N ASN A 290 33.32 -1.48 -0.62
CA ASN A 290 33.25 -2.23 0.64
C ASN A 290 32.09 -1.79 1.57
N TYR A 291 31.00 -1.31 0.99
CA TYR A 291 29.74 -1.04 1.68
C TYR A 291 28.90 -2.32 1.72
N LEU A 292 28.38 -2.64 2.91
CA LEU A 292 27.52 -3.78 3.18
C LEU A 292 26.06 -3.41 2.97
N TYR A 293 25.31 -4.29 2.32
CA TYR A 293 23.88 -4.16 2.06
C TYR A 293 23.16 -5.38 2.59
N ILE A 294 22.15 -5.19 3.45
CA ILE A 294 21.34 -6.27 4.02
C ILE A 294 20.11 -6.50 3.14
N THR A 295 19.90 -7.74 2.70
CA THR A 295 18.77 -8.15 1.85
C THR A 295 17.69 -8.91 2.61
N GLY A 296 18.02 -9.56 3.73
CA GLY A 296 17.06 -10.23 4.60
C GLY A 296 17.71 -11.25 5.54
N ARG A 297 16.95 -12.28 5.93
CA ARG A 297 17.37 -13.41 6.78
C ARG A 297 17.38 -14.70 5.98
N ALA A 298 18.40 -15.55 6.15
CA ALA A 298 18.52 -16.82 5.44
C ALA A 298 17.33 -17.76 5.65
N LYS A 299 16.75 -17.76 6.85
CA LYS A 299 15.57 -18.56 7.21
C LYS A 299 14.23 -17.95 6.74
N GLU A 300 14.25 -16.77 6.14
CA GLU A 300 13.05 -16.04 5.67
C GLU A 300 13.00 -15.91 4.13
N VAL A 301 14.01 -16.42 3.40
CA VAL A 301 14.00 -16.44 1.93
C VAL A 301 12.98 -17.44 1.41
N VAL A 302 12.19 -17.03 0.41
CA VAL A 302 11.32 -17.92 -0.37
C VAL A 302 12.10 -18.35 -1.62
N VAL A 303 12.30 -19.65 -1.81
CA VAL A 303 13.13 -20.20 -2.90
C VAL A 303 12.23 -20.84 -3.93
N LEU A 304 11.93 -20.11 -5.01
CA LEU A 304 11.01 -20.62 -6.02
C LEU A 304 11.50 -21.93 -6.64
N PRO A 305 10.58 -22.78 -7.14
CA PRO A 305 10.89 -23.95 -7.98
C PRO A 305 11.74 -23.65 -9.23
N SER A 306 11.86 -22.37 -9.62
CA SER A 306 12.78 -21.91 -10.66
C SER A 306 14.25 -21.76 -10.20
N GLY A 307 14.57 -22.07 -8.95
CA GLY A 307 15.87 -21.86 -8.32
C GLY A 307 16.18 -20.40 -7.96
N LYS A 308 15.17 -19.51 -7.99
CA LYS A 308 15.34 -18.08 -7.68
C LYS A 308 14.95 -17.74 -6.25
N ASN A 309 15.87 -17.06 -5.55
CA ASN A 309 15.64 -16.48 -4.24
C ASN A 309 14.71 -15.27 -4.32
N ILE A 310 13.79 -15.16 -3.36
CA ILE A 310 12.98 -13.97 -3.11
C ILE A 310 13.22 -13.54 -1.66
N TYR A 311 13.54 -12.26 -1.48
CA TYR A 311 13.69 -11.62 -0.19
C TYR A 311 12.40 -10.88 0.16
N PRO A 312 11.57 -11.36 1.10
CA PRO A 312 10.25 -10.77 1.34
C PRO A 312 10.32 -9.30 1.78
N GLU A 313 11.33 -8.89 2.55
CA GLU A 313 11.52 -7.49 2.98
C GLU A 313 11.73 -6.52 1.80
N GLU A 314 12.35 -6.97 0.71
CA GLU A 314 12.50 -6.17 -0.53
C GLU A 314 11.14 -5.96 -1.21
N VAL A 315 10.36 -7.04 -1.31
CA VAL A 315 9.04 -7.05 -1.96
C VAL A 315 8.03 -6.24 -1.15
N GLU A 316 8.05 -6.35 0.18
CA GLU A 316 7.24 -5.57 1.11
C GLU A 316 7.55 -4.08 1.00
N ALA A 317 8.82 -3.67 1.09
CA ALA A 317 9.22 -2.26 0.98
C ALA A 317 8.81 -1.63 -0.36
N HIS A 318 8.69 -2.44 -1.43
CA HIS A 318 8.16 -2.00 -2.71
C HIS A 318 6.65 -1.73 -2.68
N TYR A 319 5.85 -2.63 -2.06
CA TYR A 319 4.39 -2.45 -1.97
C TYR A 319 3.94 -1.47 -0.87
N GLN A 320 4.73 -1.29 0.19
CA GLN A 320 4.51 -0.34 1.29
C GLN A 320 4.49 1.13 0.82
N GLN A 321 4.85 1.41 -0.44
CA GLN A 321 4.68 2.72 -1.09
C GLN A 321 3.21 3.07 -1.37
N SER A 322 2.28 2.11 -1.24
CA SER A 322 0.84 2.34 -1.34
C SER A 322 0.31 3.15 -0.15
N VAL A 323 -0.42 4.23 -0.42
CA VAL A 323 -1.07 5.05 0.62
C VAL A 323 -2.26 4.36 1.30
N TYR A 324 -2.69 3.21 0.77
CA TYR A 324 -3.79 2.40 1.31
C TYR A 324 -3.31 1.28 2.24
N ILE A 325 -1.99 1.08 2.37
CA ILE A 325 -1.36 0.00 3.14
C ILE A 325 -0.69 0.58 4.38
N GLU A 326 -1.17 0.21 5.57
CA GLU A 326 -0.49 0.54 6.83
C GLU A 326 0.66 -0.46 7.08
N GLU A 327 0.40 -1.75 6.93
CA GLU A 327 1.42 -2.81 7.05
C GLU A 327 1.24 -3.88 5.95
N ILE A 328 2.34 -4.42 5.43
CA ILE A 328 2.34 -5.61 4.56
C ILE A 328 3.36 -6.65 5.03
N CYS A 329 2.98 -7.93 4.98
CA CYS A 329 3.86 -9.06 5.20
C CYS A 329 3.68 -10.07 4.05
N VAL A 330 4.75 -10.34 3.32
CA VAL A 330 4.80 -11.30 2.21
C VAL A 330 5.19 -12.68 2.74
N VAL A 331 4.47 -13.69 2.26
CA VAL A 331 4.64 -15.11 2.62
C VAL A 331 4.75 -15.95 1.35
N GLY A 332 5.69 -16.91 1.35
CA GLY A 332 5.71 -17.98 0.36
C GLY A 332 4.60 -18.99 0.67
N VAL A 333 3.94 -19.48 -0.37
CA VAL A 333 2.84 -20.47 -0.23
C VAL A 333 3.03 -21.57 -1.25
N GLU A 334 3.18 -22.80 -0.76
CA GLU A 334 3.09 -24.02 -1.56
C GLU A 334 1.64 -24.15 -2.08
N ALA A 335 1.48 -24.20 -3.41
CA ALA A 335 0.17 -24.42 -4.02
C ALA A 335 -0.17 -25.92 -3.99
N GLY A 336 -1.31 -26.29 -3.41
CA GLY A 336 -1.79 -27.67 -3.40
C GLY A 336 -2.14 -28.20 -4.79
N ASP A 337 -1.84 -29.48 -5.02
CA ASP A 337 -2.22 -30.34 -6.16
C ASP A 337 -2.15 -29.69 -7.56
N GLY A 338 -0.96 -29.21 -7.89
CA GLY A 338 -0.51 -28.90 -9.25
C GLY A 338 1.03 -28.94 -9.32
N PRO A 339 1.65 -28.97 -10.52
CA PRO A 339 3.11 -28.95 -10.62
C PRO A 339 3.67 -27.69 -9.93
N ALA A 340 4.52 -27.91 -8.93
CA ALA A 340 4.84 -26.93 -7.90
C ALA A 340 5.19 -25.55 -8.46
N THR A 341 4.32 -24.58 -8.17
CA THR A 341 4.64 -23.15 -8.21
C THR A 341 4.39 -22.58 -6.83
N GLU A 342 5.44 -22.43 -6.04
CA GLU A 342 5.39 -21.53 -4.89
C GLU A 342 4.94 -20.16 -5.39
N SER A 343 3.89 -19.62 -4.77
CA SER A 343 3.35 -18.31 -5.15
C SER A 343 3.46 -17.35 -3.98
N LEU A 344 3.96 -16.15 -4.25
CA LEU A 344 4.01 -15.09 -3.23
C LEU A 344 2.59 -14.61 -2.94
N ARG A 345 2.19 -14.71 -1.67
CA ARG A 345 0.98 -14.10 -1.15
C ARG A 345 1.36 -13.02 -0.14
N ALA A 346 0.42 -12.11 0.14
CA ALA A 346 0.61 -11.09 1.16
C ALA A 346 -0.55 -11.06 2.15
N LEU A 347 -0.24 -10.79 3.41
CA LEU A 347 -1.19 -10.24 4.37
C LEU A 347 -1.00 -8.73 4.38
N VAL A 348 -2.09 -7.99 4.37
CA VAL A 348 -2.08 -6.53 4.31
C VAL A 348 -3.04 -5.97 5.35
N LEU A 349 -2.54 -5.06 6.19
CA LEU A 349 -3.35 -4.19 7.04
C LEU A 349 -3.68 -2.91 6.25
N PRO A 350 -4.96 -2.63 5.95
CA PRO A 350 -5.37 -1.36 5.36
C PRO A 350 -5.11 -0.17 6.28
N ASP A 351 -4.75 0.99 5.72
CA ASP A 351 -4.88 2.27 6.44
C ASP A 351 -6.37 2.65 6.48
N PHE A 352 -7.08 2.13 7.49
CA PHE A 352 -8.53 2.34 7.66
C PHE A 352 -8.89 3.82 7.89
N GLU A 353 -8.02 4.59 8.56
CA GLU A 353 -8.20 6.03 8.78
C GLU A 353 -8.14 6.79 7.45
N TYR A 354 -7.16 6.49 6.60
CA TYR A 354 -7.05 7.09 5.27
C TYR A 354 -8.22 6.70 4.36
N LEU A 355 -8.62 5.43 4.34
CA LEU A 355 -9.76 4.96 3.56
C LEU A 355 -11.07 5.65 3.96
N LYS A 356 -11.34 5.77 5.27
CA LYS A 356 -12.50 6.50 5.79
C LYS A 356 -12.45 7.99 5.44
N ALA A 357 -11.28 8.63 5.55
CA ALA A 357 -11.08 10.02 5.17
C ALA A 357 -11.24 10.30 3.66
N GLN A 358 -11.00 9.30 2.80
CA GLN A 358 -11.23 9.40 1.35
C GLN A 358 -12.63 8.91 0.92
N ARG A 359 -13.50 8.47 1.85
CA ARG A 359 -14.80 7.84 1.57
C ARG A 359 -14.72 6.62 0.64
N LEU A 360 -13.62 5.86 0.72
CA LEU A 360 -13.42 4.65 -0.08
C LEU A 360 -13.98 3.44 0.66
N SER A 361 -15.18 3.01 0.27
CA SER A 361 -15.91 1.91 0.91
C SER A 361 -15.33 0.52 0.62
N SER A 362 -14.58 0.35 -0.48
CA SER A 362 -13.86 -0.88 -0.81
C SER A 362 -12.35 -0.76 -0.57
N ALA A 363 -11.90 -1.26 0.59
CA ALA A 363 -10.49 -1.36 0.93
C ALA A 363 -9.77 -2.34 -0.03
N ARG A 364 -10.46 -3.43 -0.40
CA ARG A 364 -9.88 -4.48 -1.24
C ARG A 364 -9.68 -4.03 -2.68
N GLU A 365 -10.58 -3.27 -3.29
CA GLU A 365 -10.38 -2.70 -4.63
C GLU A 365 -9.23 -1.67 -4.64
N ALA A 366 -9.18 -0.77 -3.66
CA ALA A 366 -8.14 0.27 -3.58
C ALA A 366 -6.73 -0.33 -3.41
N ILE A 367 -6.55 -1.23 -2.44
CA ILE A 367 -5.28 -1.92 -2.21
C ILE A 367 -4.90 -2.79 -3.40
N ARG A 368 -5.85 -3.54 -3.98
CA ARG A 368 -5.61 -4.34 -5.19
C ARG A 368 -5.12 -3.47 -6.33
N TRP A 369 -5.76 -2.33 -6.57
CA TRP A 369 -5.37 -1.41 -7.65
C TRP A 369 -3.92 -0.94 -7.52
N ASP A 370 -3.51 -0.51 -6.32
CA ASP A 370 -2.14 -0.04 -6.10
C ASP A 370 -1.12 -1.18 -6.14
N MET A 371 -1.40 -2.33 -5.51
CA MET A 371 -0.56 -3.53 -5.64
C MET A 371 -0.43 -3.99 -7.10
N GLU A 372 -1.50 -3.95 -7.91
CA GLU A 372 -1.46 -4.24 -9.36
C GLU A 372 -0.59 -3.25 -10.14
N ASN A 373 -0.47 -1.99 -9.68
CA ASN A 373 0.39 -0.99 -10.32
C ASN A 373 1.85 -1.18 -9.91
N TYR A 374 2.14 -1.30 -8.62
CA TYR A 374 3.49 -1.54 -8.09
C TYR A 374 4.07 -2.85 -8.62
N SER A 375 3.28 -3.93 -8.75
CA SER A 375 3.73 -5.22 -9.30
C SER A 375 4.38 -5.12 -10.68
N ARG A 376 4.01 -4.14 -11.50
CA ARG A 376 4.56 -3.96 -12.87
C ARG A 376 6.03 -3.57 -12.86
N LEU A 377 6.47 -2.89 -11.80
CA LEU A 377 7.85 -2.44 -11.59
C LEU A 377 8.76 -3.58 -11.11
N LEU A 378 8.18 -4.69 -10.64
CA LEU A 378 8.91 -5.89 -10.21
C LEU A 378 9.06 -6.90 -11.36
N PRO A 379 10.17 -7.66 -11.40
CA PRO A 379 10.29 -8.86 -12.24
C PRO A 379 9.14 -9.85 -11.96
N PRO A 380 8.64 -10.60 -12.96
CA PRO A 380 7.47 -11.46 -12.80
C PRO A 380 7.51 -12.41 -11.59
N PHE A 381 8.70 -12.92 -11.26
CA PHE A 381 8.92 -13.87 -10.16
C PHE A 381 8.92 -13.24 -8.76
N LYS A 382 9.07 -11.90 -8.64
CA LYS A 382 8.96 -11.18 -7.36
C LYS A 382 7.54 -10.62 -7.09
N ARG A 383 6.57 -10.89 -7.97
CA ARG A 383 5.21 -10.33 -7.87
C ARG A 383 4.34 -11.14 -6.91
N VAL A 384 3.64 -10.44 -6.02
CA VAL A 384 2.57 -11.04 -5.20
C VAL A 384 1.39 -11.41 -6.10
N THR A 385 0.98 -12.67 -6.09
CA THR A 385 -0.09 -13.21 -6.94
C THR A 385 -1.49 -13.02 -6.33
N GLY A 386 -1.57 -12.70 -5.04
CA GLY A 386 -2.81 -12.35 -4.34
C GLY A 386 -2.58 -12.01 -2.87
N PHE A 387 -3.55 -11.34 -2.26
CA PHE A 387 -3.45 -10.90 -0.86
C PHE A 387 -4.73 -11.14 -0.06
N SER A 388 -4.55 -11.31 1.24
CA SER A 388 -5.58 -11.34 2.29
C SER A 388 -5.50 -10.05 3.10
N LEU A 389 -6.65 -9.54 3.55
CA LEU A 389 -6.70 -8.37 4.43
C LEU A 389 -6.80 -8.82 5.88
N VAL A 390 -6.09 -8.12 6.77
CA VAL A 390 -6.17 -8.29 8.23
C VAL A 390 -6.72 -7.02 8.88
N LYS A 391 -7.26 -7.16 10.09
CA LYS A 391 -7.80 -6.03 10.89
C LYS A 391 -6.82 -5.49 11.93
N GLU A 392 -5.92 -6.34 12.41
CA GLU A 392 -5.03 -6.04 13.53
C GLU A 392 -3.58 -5.85 13.06
N PRO A 393 -2.80 -4.96 13.72
CA PRO A 393 -1.36 -4.84 13.50
C PRO A 393 -0.62 -6.17 13.66
N PHE A 394 0.39 -6.41 12.82
CA PHE A 394 1.11 -7.68 12.89
C PHE A 394 1.84 -7.84 14.23
N PRO A 395 1.96 -9.07 14.76
CA PRO A 395 2.72 -9.33 15.98
C PRO A 395 4.17 -8.83 15.85
N ARG A 396 4.60 -7.96 16.77
CA ARG A 396 5.93 -7.34 16.77
C ARG A 396 6.76 -7.76 17.98
N THR A 397 8.08 -7.79 17.81
CA THR A 397 9.06 -7.89 18.89
C THR A 397 9.12 -6.60 19.71
N ARG A 398 9.78 -6.63 20.89
CA ARG A 398 10.03 -5.41 21.72
C ARG A 398 10.80 -4.30 20.99
N LEU A 399 11.51 -4.63 19.91
CA LEU A 399 12.24 -3.68 19.04
C LEU A 399 11.42 -3.27 17.79
N GLY A 400 10.14 -3.64 17.71
CA GLY A 400 9.24 -3.27 16.63
C GLY A 400 9.33 -4.13 15.36
N LYS A 401 10.28 -5.08 15.20
CA LYS A 401 10.31 -5.99 14.03
C LYS A 401 9.12 -6.95 14.05
N ILE A 402 8.46 -7.13 12.89
CA ILE A 402 7.38 -8.09 12.65
C ILE A 402 7.85 -9.53 12.89
N GLN A 403 7.05 -10.33 13.59
CA GLN A 403 7.29 -11.74 13.88
C GLN A 403 6.73 -12.62 12.75
N ARG A 404 7.44 -12.71 11.62
CA ARG A 404 6.99 -13.43 10.40
C ARG A 404 6.40 -14.82 10.64
N HIS A 405 7.00 -15.64 11.52
CA HIS A 405 6.50 -16.99 11.81
C HIS A 405 5.04 -16.95 12.32
N ARG A 406 4.71 -16.00 13.20
CA ARG A 406 3.33 -15.78 13.67
C ARG A 406 2.40 -15.24 12.59
N VAL A 407 2.94 -14.46 11.64
CA VAL A 407 2.17 -13.99 10.48
C VAL A 407 1.91 -15.11 9.47
N GLN A 408 2.83 -16.07 9.34
CA GLN A 408 2.62 -17.32 8.58
C GLN A 408 1.65 -18.28 9.28
N GLU A 409 1.63 -18.32 10.61
CA GLU A 409 0.60 -19.01 11.40
C GLU A 409 -0.77 -18.36 11.16
N LEU A 410 -0.90 -17.05 11.40
CA LEU A 410 -2.11 -16.26 11.07
C LEU A 410 -2.58 -16.47 9.62
N TYR A 411 -1.68 -16.57 8.66
CA TYR A 411 -2.03 -16.86 7.26
C TYR A 411 -2.55 -18.29 7.05
N ARG A 412 -1.92 -19.28 7.69
CA ARG A 412 -2.42 -20.67 7.67
C ARG A 412 -3.77 -20.78 8.36
N ASP A 413 -3.97 -20.08 9.47
CA ASP A 413 -5.25 -20.05 10.20
C ASP A 413 -6.34 -19.37 9.34
N LEU A 414 -6.03 -18.27 8.66
CA LEU A 414 -6.93 -17.62 7.69
C LEU A 414 -7.30 -18.50 6.48
N LEU A 415 -6.45 -19.46 6.10
CA LEU A 415 -6.74 -20.44 5.04
C LEU A 415 -7.47 -21.68 5.54
N ALA A 416 -7.21 -22.10 6.79
CA ALA A 416 -7.76 -23.30 7.40
C ALA A 416 -9.10 -23.06 8.12
N ALA A 417 -9.40 -21.81 8.50
CA ALA A 417 -10.62 -21.46 9.18
C ALA A 417 -11.87 -21.63 8.29
N PRO A 418 -12.87 -22.41 8.72
CA PRO A 418 -14.26 -22.17 8.31
C PRO A 418 -14.68 -20.76 8.75
N PRO A 419 -15.80 -20.20 8.25
CA PRO A 419 -16.27 -18.86 8.63
C PRO A 419 -16.47 -18.65 10.15
N SER A 420 -15.38 -18.20 10.79
CA SER A 420 -15.18 -17.84 12.20
C SER A 420 -15.28 -18.95 13.27
N ALA A 421 -14.33 -18.87 14.22
CA ALA A 421 -14.36 -19.59 15.49
C ALA A 421 -13.74 -18.72 16.62
N GLU A 422 -14.32 -17.54 16.85
CA GLU A 422 -14.09 -16.76 18.07
C GLU A 422 -15.40 -16.48 18.81
N PRO A 423 -15.36 -16.26 20.14
CA PRO A 423 -16.56 -16.18 20.97
C PRO A 423 -17.54 -15.11 20.51
N ALA A 424 -18.83 -15.33 20.80
CA ALA A 424 -19.84 -14.32 20.54
C ALA A 424 -19.55 -13.04 21.34
N ALA A 425 -19.85 -11.88 20.76
CA ALA A 425 -19.94 -10.62 21.49
C ALA A 425 -20.93 -10.78 22.67
N PRO A 426 -20.76 -10.04 23.79
CA PRO A 426 -21.65 -10.15 24.93
C PRO A 426 -23.12 -9.97 24.51
N ALA A 427 -24.00 -10.81 25.05
CA ALA A 427 -25.43 -10.78 24.73
C ALA A 427 -26.15 -9.48 25.17
N ASP A 428 -25.46 -8.62 25.93
CA ASP A 428 -25.98 -7.40 26.56
C ASP A 428 -25.64 -6.11 25.77
N ASP A 429 -25.31 -6.18 24.47
CA ASP A 429 -25.05 -4.98 23.67
C ASP A 429 -26.35 -4.15 23.50
N PRO A 430 -26.39 -2.86 23.91
CA PRO A 430 -27.61 -2.05 23.87
C PRO A 430 -28.22 -1.88 22.47
N LEU A 431 -27.45 -2.08 21.39
CA LEU A 431 -27.97 -2.02 20.02
C LEU A 431 -28.84 -3.23 19.68
N LEU A 432 -28.59 -4.41 20.27
CA LEU A 432 -29.38 -5.62 20.02
C LEU A 432 -30.79 -5.53 20.62
N GLY A 433 -30.95 -4.80 21.73
CA GLY A 433 -32.25 -4.55 22.35
C GLY A 433 -33.13 -3.51 21.65
N ARG A 434 -32.66 -2.87 20.57
CA ARG A 434 -33.41 -1.82 19.86
C ARG A 434 -34.43 -2.39 18.88
N PRO A 435 -35.66 -1.84 18.80
CA PRO A 435 -36.69 -2.32 17.87
C PRO A 435 -36.20 -2.33 16.41
N GLY A 436 -36.12 -3.54 15.82
CA GLY A 436 -35.71 -3.73 14.43
C GLY A 436 -34.27 -4.18 14.23
N ALA A 437 -33.43 -4.21 15.27
CA ALA A 437 -32.04 -4.69 15.18
C ALA A 437 -31.94 -6.12 14.61
N ASP A 438 -32.79 -7.03 15.08
CA ASP A 438 -32.87 -8.42 14.58
C ASP A 438 -33.18 -8.49 13.08
N ARG A 439 -34.08 -7.64 12.58
CA ARG A 439 -34.46 -7.61 11.16
C ARG A 439 -33.29 -7.17 10.26
N ILE A 440 -32.48 -6.23 10.75
CA ILE A 440 -31.24 -5.78 10.07
C ILE A 440 -30.21 -6.91 10.06
N LEU A 441 -30.02 -7.60 11.18
CA LEU A 441 -29.10 -8.74 11.29
C LEU A 441 -29.53 -9.92 10.40
N ASP A 442 -30.82 -10.22 10.28
CA ASP A 442 -31.33 -11.26 9.38
C ASP A 442 -31.11 -10.92 7.90
N LEU A 443 -31.30 -9.67 7.50
CA LEU A 443 -30.98 -9.22 6.13
C LEU A 443 -29.48 -9.33 5.84
N LEU A 444 -28.63 -8.99 6.81
CA LEU A 444 -27.18 -9.19 6.69
C LEU A 444 -26.81 -10.66 6.58
N ARG A 445 -27.42 -11.55 7.39
CA ARG A 445 -27.17 -13.01 7.33
C ARG A 445 -27.52 -13.60 5.96
N GLN A 446 -28.61 -13.14 5.33
CA GLN A 446 -28.98 -13.54 3.98
C GLN A 446 -27.96 -13.08 2.92
N ARG A 447 -27.31 -11.93 3.11
CA ARG A 447 -26.35 -11.34 2.17
C ARG A 447 -24.88 -11.73 2.43
N ALA A 448 -24.56 -12.22 3.62
CA ALA A 448 -23.20 -12.59 4.05
C ALA A 448 -22.65 -13.89 3.43
N GLN A 449 -23.26 -14.43 2.37
CA GLN A 449 -22.79 -15.60 1.63
C GLN A 449 -22.52 -16.84 2.51
N GLY A 450 -23.36 -17.06 3.52
CA GLY A 450 -23.22 -18.17 4.48
C GLY A 450 -22.20 -17.94 5.60
N ARG A 451 -21.61 -16.74 5.69
CA ARG A 451 -20.75 -16.34 6.82
C ARG A 451 -21.62 -15.84 8.00
N PRO A 452 -21.20 -16.09 9.26
CA PRO A 452 -21.88 -15.52 10.42
C PRO A 452 -21.71 -14.00 10.47
N VAL A 453 -22.65 -13.33 11.15
CA VAL A 453 -22.72 -11.87 11.26
C VAL A 453 -22.61 -11.46 12.73
N ARG A 454 -21.58 -10.66 13.06
CA ARG A 454 -21.35 -10.01 14.36
C ARG A 454 -21.43 -8.48 14.21
N LEU A 455 -21.53 -7.76 15.33
CA LEU A 455 -21.61 -6.29 15.35
C LEU A 455 -20.34 -5.62 14.81
N ASP A 456 -19.17 -6.14 15.15
CA ASP A 456 -17.89 -5.52 14.80
C ASP A 456 -17.28 -6.11 13.49
N ASP A 457 -18.11 -6.83 12.72
CA ASP A 457 -17.76 -7.28 11.37
C ASP A 457 -17.83 -6.12 10.37
N ASN A 458 -16.82 -6.04 9.51
CA ASN A 458 -16.76 -5.13 8.39
C ASN A 458 -17.58 -5.69 7.22
N LEU A 459 -18.42 -4.84 6.63
CA LEU A 459 -19.36 -5.23 5.57
C LEU A 459 -18.65 -5.82 4.34
N GLU A 460 -17.49 -5.27 3.94
CA GLU A 460 -16.73 -5.81 2.81
C GLU A 460 -15.88 -7.03 3.22
N LEU A 461 -15.05 -6.86 4.25
CA LEU A 461 -13.99 -7.83 4.55
C LEU A 461 -14.55 -9.15 5.11
N ASP A 462 -15.43 -9.04 6.10
CA ASP A 462 -15.98 -10.19 6.81
C ASP A 462 -17.24 -10.71 6.14
N LEU A 463 -18.13 -9.84 5.67
CA LEU A 463 -19.41 -10.26 5.09
C LEU A 463 -19.39 -10.37 3.55
N GLY A 464 -18.36 -9.87 2.86
CA GLY A 464 -18.24 -9.96 1.40
C GLY A 464 -19.16 -9.00 0.62
N ILE A 465 -19.71 -7.98 1.27
CA ILE A 465 -20.67 -7.03 0.69
C ILE A 465 -19.90 -5.89 -0.02
N ASP A 466 -19.80 -6.01 -1.34
CA ASP A 466 -19.17 -5.02 -2.22
C ASP A 466 -20.00 -3.72 -2.37
N SER A 467 -19.46 -2.70 -3.04
CA SER A 467 -20.09 -1.38 -3.17
C SER A 467 -21.51 -1.41 -3.78
N LEU A 468 -21.85 -2.45 -4.57
CA LEU A 468 -23.19 -2.64 -5.13
C LEU A 468 -24.10 -3.46 -4.21
N GLY A 469 -23.57 -4.49 -3.55
CA GLY A 469 -24.26 -5.19 -2.46
C GLY A 469 -24.62 -4.26 -1.30
N ARG A 470 -23.82 -3.22 -1.05
CA ARG A 470 -24.13 -2.15 -0.07
C ARG A 470 -25.30 -1.28 -0.50
N LEU A 471 -25.37 -0.90 -1.79
CA LEU A 471 -26.53 -0.18 -2.31
C LEU A 471 -27.81 -1.01 -2.18
N GLU A 472 -27.77 -2.29 -2.56
CA GLU A 472 -28.90 -3.20 -2.38
C GLU A 472 -29.29 -3.43 -0.92
N LEU A 473 -28.32 -3.38 0.00
CA LEU A 473 -28.53 -3.45 1.44
C LEU A 473 -29.27 -2.20 1.93
N VAL A 474 -28.82 -0.99 1.57
CA VAL A 474 -29.50 0.28 1.89
C VAL A 474 -30.95 0.23 1.40
N VAL A 475 -31.16 -0.12 0.13
CA VAL A 475 -32.47 -0.21 -0.50
C VAL A 475 -33.42 -1.19 0.22
N ALA A 476 -32.92 -2.37 0.61
CA ALA A 476 -33.70 -3.34 1.36
C ALA A 476 -34.00 -2.88 2.80
N LEU A 477 -33.16 -2.02 3.40
CA LEU A 477 -33.41 -1.40 4.70
C LEU A 477 -34.48 -0.30 4.60
N GLU A 478 -34.45 0.53 3.55
CA GLU A 478 -35.48 1.54 3.29
C GLU A 478 -36.88 0.90 3.18
N GLU A 479 -37.00 -0.18 2.40
CA GLU A 479 -38.24 -0.95 2.27
C GLU A 479 -38.66 -1.61 3.60
N MET A 480 -37.70 -2.16 4.35
CA MET A 480 -37.95 -2.85 5.62
C MET A 480 -38.51 -1.93 6.72
N PHE A 481 -38.06 -0.68 6.78
CA PHE A 481 -38.43 0.30 7.80
C PHE A 481 -39.42 1.37 7.31
N GLY A 482 -39.63 1.50 6.00
CA GLY A 482 -40.50 2.52 5.43
C GLY A 482 -39.92 3.94 5.52
N ILE A 483 -38.59 4.07 5.54
CA ILE A 483 -37.84 5.33 5.68
C ILE A 483 -36.86 5.49 4.52
N GLU A 484 -36.66 6.72 4.04
CA GLU A 484 -35.62 7.05 3.07
C GLU A 484 -34.30 7.33 3.81
N LEU A 485 -33.22 6.67 3.38
CA LEU A 485 -31.88 6.81 3.96
C LEU A 485 -31.06 7.79 3.09
N PRO A 486 -30.13 8.59 3.67
CA PRO A 486 -29.26 9.45 2.88
C PRO A 486 -28.43 8.64 1.87
N ASP A 487 -28.26 9.16 0.64
CA ASP A 487 -27.47 8.48 -0.42
C ASP A 487 -26.04 8.12 0.06
N GLU A 488 -25.45 8.91 0.96
CA GLU A 488 -24.14 8.65 1.57
C GLU A 488 -24.09 7.42 2.50
N ALA A 489 -25.23 6.94 3.01
CA ALA A 489 -25.29 5.95 4.10
C ALA A 489 -24.61 4.60 3.75
N GLY A 490 -24.63 4.18 2.49
CA GLY A 490 -23.92 2.98 2.03
C GLY A 490 -22.39 3.12 1.97
N SER A 491 -21.88 4.37 1.97
CA SER A 491 -20.47 4.70 1.76
C SER A 491 -19.72 5.07 3.04
N GLU A 492 -20.42 5.69 4.00
CA GLU A 492 -19.82 6.13 5.27
C GLU A 492 -19.86 5.05 6.37
N VAL A 493 -20.62 3.97 6.15
CA VAL A 493 -20.75 2.82 7.06
C VAL A 493 -19.80 1.71 6.65
N PHE A 494 -18.95 1.23 7.56
CA PHE A 494 -17.97 0.17 7.30
C PHE A 494 -18.25 -1.09 8.11
N THR A 495 -18.89 -0.99 9.27
CA THR A 495 -19.22 -2.13 10.15
C THR A 495 -20.72 -2.37 10.32
N VAL A 496 -21.09 -3.58 10.75
CA VAL A 496 -22.47 -3.93 11.12
C VAL A 496 -23.00 -3.04 12.26
N ARG A 497 -22.15 -2.69 13.23
CA ARG A 497 -22.45 -1.76 14.32
C ARG A 497 -22.79 -0.37 13.80
N GLU A 498 -21.94 0.20 12.94
CA GLU A 498 -22.20 1.50 12.31
C GLU A 498 -23.50 1.48 11.50
N LEU A 499 -23.81 0.37 10.80
CA LEU A 499 -25.06 0.19 10.06
C LEU A 499 -26.28 0.19 10.99
N LEU A 500 -26.25 -0.64 12.03
CA LEU A 500 -27.31 -0.75 13.04
C LEU A 500 -27.56 0.59 13.71
N THR A 501 -26.52 1.23 14.23
CA THR A 501 -26.63 2.58 14.82
C THR A 501 -27.28 3.54 13.85
N ARG A 502 -26.78 3.63 12.61
CA ARG A 502 -27.25 4.64 11.65
C ARG A 502 -28.68 4.44 11.18
N VAL A 503 -29.07 3.19 10.88
CA VAL A 503 -30.43 2.87 10.41
C VAL A 503 -31.45 3.02 11.54
N LEU A 504 -31.12 2.54 12.74
CA LEU A 504 -32.01 2.63 13.89
C LEU A 504 -32.19 4.08 14.37
N GLU A 505 -31.15 4.92 14.33
CA GLU A 505 -31.28 6.36 14.55
C GLU A 505 -32.29 7.02 13.60
N VAL A 506 -32.21 6.75 12.29
CA VAL A 506 -33.13 7.34 11.31
C VAL A 506 -34.55 6.81 11.50
N ALA A 507 -34.70 5.50 11.77
CA ALA A 507 -36.00 4.87 12.05
C ALA A 507 -36.67 5.45 13.31
N GLU A 508 -35.93 5.60 14.41
CA GLU A 508 -36.42 6.19 15.66
C GLU A 508 -36.75 7.69 15.51
N SER A 509 -35.98 8.42 14.69
CA SER A 509 -36.22 9.85 14.45
C SER A 509 -37.44 10.16 13.58
N GLY A 510 -38.08 9.14 13.00
CA GLY A 510 -39.18 9.34 12.06
C GLY A 510 -38.72 9.95 10.74
N GLY A 511 -37.66 9.38 10.15
CA GLY A 511 -37.14 9.79 8.84
C GLY A 511 -38.21 9.87 7.74
N PRO A 512 -37.96 10.62 6.65
CA PRO A 512 -38.93 10.83 5.58
C PRO A 512 -39.47 9.48 5.05
N PRO A 513 -40.80 9.34 4.87
CA PRO A 513 -41.39 8.05 4.58
C PRO A 513 -40.99 7.56 3.18
N ALA A 514 -40.39 6.37 3.11
CA ALA A 514 -40.11 5.71 1.85
C ALA A 514 -41.42 5.44 1.09
N ALA A 515 -41.45 5.82 -0.18
CA ALA A 515 -42.61 5.57 -1.02
C ALA A 515 -42.76 4.07 -1.31
N THR A 516 -43.88 3.48 -0.91
CA THR A 516 -44.24 2.08 -1.17
C THR A 516 -44.30 1.81 -2.68
N ARG A 517 -43.31 1.07 -3.20
CA ARG A 517 -43.11 0.79 -4.64
C ARG A 517 -42.74 -0.68 -4.85
N ARG A 518 -43.23 -1.27 -5.95
CA ARG A 518 -43.17 -2.72 -6.22
C ARG A 518 -41.81 -3.27 -6.66
N ASP A 519 -40.92 -2.41 -7.14
CA ASP A 519 -39.55 -2.74 -7.51
C ASP A 519 -38.66 -1.55 -7.11
N PRO A 520 -37.72 -1.73 -6.15
CA PRO A 520 -36.85 -0.66 -5.70
C PRO A 520 -35.84 -0.18 -6.76
N TRP A 521 -35.40 -1.07 -7.66
CA TRP A 521 -34.55 -0.69 -8.79
C TRP A 521 -35.33 0.13 -9.81
N GLU A 522 -36.57 -0.26 -10.13
CA GLU A 522 -37.45 0.53 -10.97
C GLU A 522 -37.70 1.92 -10.37
N ALA A 523 -37.83 2.03 -9.04
CA ALA A 523 -37.96 3.31 -8.35
C ALA A 523 -36.71 4.19 -8.54
N ILE A 524 -35.51 3.68 -8.22
CA ILE A 524 -34.25 4.42 -8.40
C ILE A 524 -34.10 4.87 -9.85
N LEU A 525 -34.24 3.96 -10.82
CA LEU A 525 -33.94 4.26 -12.23
C LEU A 525 -34.97 5.18 -12.89
N ASN A 526 -36.19 5.28 -12.33
CA ASN A 526 -37.21 6.22 -12.79
C ASN A 526 -37.10 7.62 -12.18
N THR A 527 -36.54 7.77 -10.98
CA THR A 527 -36.24 9.07 -10.35
C THR A 527 -35.44 9.96 -11.32
N PRO A 528 -35.79 11.25 -11.49
CA PRO A 528 -35.02 12.17 -12.33
C PRO A 528 -33.62 12.40 -11.72
N PRO A 529 -32.60 12.66 -12.55
CA PRO A 529 -31.27 13.01 -12.06
C PRO A 529 -31.27 14.40 -11.41
N ASP A 530 -30.38 14.60 -10.45
CA ASP A 530 -30.18 15.88 -9.74
C ASP A 530 -29.96 17.05 -10.71
N GLU A 531 -30.31 18.27 -10.27
CA GLU A 531 -30.18 19.48 -11.09
C GLU A 531 -28.77 19.67 -11.67
N ALA A 532 -27.73 19.33 -10.91
CA ALA A 532 -26.34 19.38 -11.35
C ALA A 532 -26.04 18.40 -12.52
N ASP A 533 -26.59 17.18 -12.48
CA ASP A 533 -26.39 16.17 -13.51
C ASP A 533 -27.28 16.44 -14.72
N ALA A 534 -28.51 16.91 -14.52
CA ALA A 534 -29.38 17.40 -15.58
C ALA A 534 -28.74 18.56 -16.34
N ALA A 535 -28.16 19.55 -15.64
CA ALA A 535 -27.40 20.64 -16.23
C ALA A 535 -26.15 20.14 -16.99
N ARG A 536 -25.45 19.12 -16.46
CA ARG A 536 -24.31 18.48 -17.12
C ARG A 536 -24.70 17.83 -18.45
N LEU A 537 -25.80 17.06 -18.45
CA LEU A 537 -26.36 16.43 -19.65
C LEU A 537 -26.81 17.47 -20.68
N ALA A 538 -27.44 18.58 -20.24
CA ALA A 538 -27.84 19.68 -21.11
C ALA A 538 -26.63 20.41 -21.73
N ALA A 539 -25.57 20.67 -20.97
CA ALA A 539 -24.35 21.30 -21.49
C ALA A 539 -23.74 20.50 -22.66
N GLY A 540 -23.76 19.17 -22.57
CA GLY A 540 -23.29 18.26 -23.62
C GLY A 540 -24.11 18.25 -24.92
N THR A 541 -25.34 18.80 -24.93
CA THR A 541 -26.16 18.95 -26.15
C THR A 541 -26.02 20.31 -26.82
N SER A 542 -25.35 21.27 -26.19
CA SER A 542 -25.14 22.63 -26.70
C SER A 542 -24.48 22.68 -28.08
N ARG A 543 -24.70 23.77 -28.84
CA ARG A 543 -24.07 23.98 -30.15
C ARG A 543 -22.54 23.95 -30.05
N GLN A 544 -21.97 24.50 -28.98
CA GLN A 544 -20.53 24.47 -28.70
C GLN A 544 -20.04 23.04 -28.46
N ALA A 545 -20.71 22.27 -27.60
CA ALA A 545 -20.36 20.87 -27.35
C ALA A 545 -20.49 19.98 -28.61
N ARG A 546 -21.44 20.26 -29.50
CA ARG A 546 -21.56 19.57 -30.79
C ARG A 546 -20.41 19.89 -31.75
N ILE A 547 -19.97 21.15 -31.83
CA ILE A 547 -18.79 21.55 -32.61
C ILE A 547 -17.54 20.92 -32.02
N PHE A 548 -17.36 20.98 -30.70
CA PHE A 548 -16.24 20.33 -30.01
C PHE A 548 -16.22 18.81 -30.26
N THR A 549 -17.38 18.14 -30.11
CA THR A 549 -17.52 16.71 -30.42
C THR A 549 -17.10 16.40 -31.85
N TRP A 550 -17.48 17.23 -32.83
CA TRP A 550 -17.09 17.05 -34.23
C TRP A 550 -15.57 17.17 -34.43
N CYS A 551 -14.97 18.26 -33.94
CA CYS A 551 -13.52 18.50 -34.04
C CYS A 551 -12.73 17.40 -33.34
N PHE A 552 -13.12 17.04 -32.11
CA PHE A 552 -12.46 16.01 -31.31
C PHE A 552 -12.57 14.63 -31.95
N ARG A 553 -13.76 14.26 -32.47
CA ARG A 553 -13.94 13.01 -33.22
C ARG A 553 -13.06 12.96 -34.46
N MET A 554 -12.92 14.08 -35.18
CA MET A 554 -12.08 14.13 -36.39
C MET A 554 -10.58 14.07 -36.06
N LEU A 555 -10.14 14.69 -34.97
CA LEU A 555 -8.78 14.54 -34.44
C LEU A 555 -8.50 13.08 -34.06
N CYS A 556 -9.38 12.43 -33.29
CA CYS A 556 -9.21 11.02 -32.91
C CYS A 556 -9.23 10.09 -34.13
N TRP A 557 -10.16 10.29 -35.07
CA TRP A 557 -10.21 9.51 -36.31
C TRP A 557 -8.92 9.67 -37.12
N LEU A 558 -8.44 10.89 -37.34
CA LEU A 558 -7.17 11.13 -38.04
C LEU A 558 -5.99 10.49 -37.32
N LEU A 559 -5.90 10.65 -36.00
CA LEU A 559 -4.82 10.10 -35.18
C LEU A 559 -4.78 8.56 -35.22
N PHE A 560 -5.91 7.90 -35.02
CA PHE A 560 -5.96 6.44 -34.94
C PHE A 560 -5.93 5.77 -36.32
N THR A 561 -6.44 6.40 -37.38
CA THR A 561 -6.27 5.87 -38.76
C THR A 561 -4.82 5.99 -39.23
N THR A 562 -4.16 7.14 -39.02
CA THR A 562 -2.77 7.36 -39.48
C THR A 562 -1.73 6.63 -38.64
N LEU A 563 -1.74 6.78 -37.31
CA LEU A 563 -0.72 6.19 -36.44
C LEU A 563 -1.05 4.75 -36.05
N CYS A 564 -2.33 4.45 -35.80
CA CYS A 564 -2.77 3.18 -35.21
C CYS A 564 -3.51 2.26 -36.21
N ARG A 565 -3.48 2.58 -37.51
CA ARG A 565 -4.09 1.79 -38.61
C ARG A 565 -5.51 1.28 -38.29
N LEU A 566 -6.34 2.13 -37.69
CA LEU A 566 -7.67 1.79 -37.18
C LEU A 566 -8.51 1.05 -38.22
N ARG A 567 -8.99 -0.16 -37.88
CA ARG A 567 -9.95 -0.94 -38.65
C ARG A 567 -11.26 -1.08 -37.88
N VAL A 568 -12.39 -0.85 -38.54
CA VAL A 568 -13.73 -0.92 -37.94
C VAL A 568 -14.59 -1.93 -38.69
N ARG A 569 -15.27 -2.82 -37.95
CA ARG A 569 -16.17 -3.85 -38.50
C ARG A 569 -17.53 -3.82 -37.80
N GLY A 570 -18.61 -3.99 -38.56
CA GLY A 570 -19.98 -4.09 -38.04
C GLY A 570 -20.62 -2.78 -37.61
N ARG A 571 -20.08 -1.62 -38.01
CA ARG A 571 -20.65 -0.30 -37.63
C ARG A 571 -22.08 -0.10 -38.12
N ASP A 572 -22.41 -0.70 -39.26
CA ASP A 572 -23.75 -0.84 -39.82
C ASP A 572 -24.78 -1.48 -38.87
N ARG A 573 -24.30 -2.24 -37.86
CA ARG A 573 -25.13 -2.86 -36.82
C ARG A 573 -25.47 -1.94 -35.65
N VAL A 574 -24.83 -0.77 -35.54
CA VAL A 574 -25.05 0.17 -34.43
C VAL A 574 -26.45 0.79 -34.58
N PRO A 575 -27.37 0.67 -33.60
CA PRO A 575 -28.76 1.11 -33.78
C PRO A 575 -28.90 2.63 -34.00
N ALA A 576 -29.18 3.02 -35.24
CA ALA A 576 -29.26 4.43 -35.64
C ALA A 576 -30.51 5.18 -35.14
N GLY A 577 -31.51 4.48 -34.59
CA GLY A 577 -32.83 5.04 -34.22
C GLY A 577 -33.31 4.79 -32.79
N SER A 578 -32.92 3.68 -32.16
CA SER A 578 -33.34 3.29 -30.79
C SER A 578 -32.30 3.67 -29.72
N PRO A 579 -32.66 3.68 -28.42
CA PRO A 579 -31.69 3.65 -27.33
C PRO A 579 -31.01 2.28 -27.24
N PHE A 580 -29.72 2.27 -26.89
CA PHE A 580 -28.92 1.05 -26.74
C PHE A 580 -27.76 1.26 -25.75
N ILE A 581 -27.23 0.16 -25.22
CA ILE A 581 -26.01 0.14 -24.40
C ILE A 581 -24.90 -0.52 -25.23
N LEU A 582 -23.85 0.24 -25.53
CA LEU A 582 -22.62 -0.25 -26.13
C LEU A 582 -21.73 -0.78 -25.00
N ALA A 583 -21.54 -2.09 -24.95
CA ALA A 583 -20.76 -2.77 -23.93
C ALA A 583 -19.43 -3.22 -24.51
N ALA A 584 -18.34 -2.59 -24.07
CA ALA A 584 -16.99 -2.84 -24.57
C ALA A 584 -16.05 -3.43 -23.51
N ASN A 585 -15.11 -4.27 -23.92
CA ASN A 585 -13.96 -4.61 -23.09
C ASN A 585 -13.08 -3.37 -22.83
N HIS A 586 -12.35 -3.35 -21.71
CA HIS A 586 -11.59 -2.19 -21.26
C HIS A 586 -10.13 -2.53 -21.02
N ALA A 587 -9.27 -2.29 -22.01
CA ALA A 587 -7.86 -2.65 -21.97
C ALA A 587 -6.92 -1.46 -21.73
N ALA A 588 -7.30 -0.24 -22.11
CA ALA A 588 -6.36 0.88 -22.28
C ALA A 588 -6.93 2.25 -21.90
N TYR A 589 -6.06 3.27 -21.85
CA TYR A 589 -6.50 4.66 -21.70
C TYR A 589 -7.19 5.20 -22.97
N VAL A 590 -6.93 4.62 -24.15
CA VAL A 590 -7.45 5.11 -25.43
C VAL A 590 -8.86 4.59 -25.78
N ASP A 591 -9.39 3.60 -25.07
CA ASP A 591 -10.59 2.85 -25.48
C ASP A 591 -11.81 3.74 -25.84
N ALA A 592 -12.15 4.69 -24.97
CA ALA A 592 -13.26 5.62 -25.23
C ALA A 592 -13.01 6.54 -26.44
N PHE A 593 -11.75 6.95 -26.68
CA PHE A 593 -11.37 7.77 -27.83
C PHE A 593 -11.39 6.96 -29.13
N VAL A 594 -11.06 5.68 -29.06
CA VAL A 594 -11.13 4.71 -30.15
C VAL A 594 -12.59 4.44 -30.55
N ILE A 595 -13.49 4.27 -29.59
CA ILE A 595 -14.94 4.16 -29.85
C ILE A 595 -15.47 5.45 -30.49
N ALA A 596 -15.06 6.63 -29.99
CA ALA A 596 -15.43 7.90 -30.59
C ALA A 596 -14.94 8.03 -32.06
N ALA A 597 -13.71 7.59 -32.35
CA ALA A 597 -13.16 7.58 -33.70
C ALA A 597 -13.88 6.60 -34.65
N ALA A 598 -14.27 5.42 -34.15
CA ALA A 598 -14.92 4.38 -34.94
C ALA A 598 -16.34 4.78 -35.39
N LEU A 599 -17.07 5.53 -34.57
CA LEU A 599 -18.46 5.91 -34.80
C LEU A 599 -18.63 7.16 -35.68
N SER A 600 -19.82 7.30 -36.28
CA SER A 600 -20.23 8.50 -37.01
C SER A 600 -20.47 9.67 -36.07
N PHE A 601 -20.48 10.89 -36.63
CA PHE A 601 -20.83 12.07 -35.87
C PHE A 601 -22.24 11.99 -35.26
N ARG A 602 -23.23 11.40 -35.96
CA ARG A 602 -24.61 11.25 -35.43
C ARG A 602 -24.64 10.32 -34.22
N GLU A 603 -23.96 9.17 -34.29
CA GLU A 603 -23.86 8.20 -33.20
C GLU A 603 -23.14 8.80 -31.98
N VAL A 604 -21.96 9.40 -32.16
CA VAL A 604 -21.19 10.02 -31.05
C VAL A 604 -21.95 11.19 -30.39
N THR A 605 -22.80 11.92 -31.12
CA THR A 605 -23.64 12.96 -30.48
C THR A 605 -24.80 12.41 -29.64
N ARG A 606 -25.16 11.13 -29.78
CA ARG A 606 -26.18 10.45 -28.96
C ARG A 606 -25.56 9.59 -27.85
N LEU A 607 -24.30 9.17 -28.01
CA LEU A 607 -23.57 8.36 -27.06
C LEU A 607 -23.10 9.18 -25.84
N HIS A 608 -23.34 8.65 -24.65
CA HIS A 608 -22.86 9.18 -23.37
C HIS A 608 -21.91 8.16 -22.75
N TYR A 609 -20.75 8.59 -22.29
CA TYR A 609 -19.74 7.69 -21.72
C TYR A 609 -19.92 7.57 -20.22
N VAL A 610 -19.75 6.37 -19.69
CA VAL A 610 -19.76 6.11 -18.25
C VAL A 610 -18.31 6.00 -17.78
N GLY A 611 -17.88 6.85 -16.82
CA GLY A 611 -16.46 6.95 -16.46
C GLY A 611 -16.18 7.43 -15.03
N PHE A 612 -15.09 6.93 -14.44
CA PHE A 612 -14.78 7.10 -13.02
C PHE A 612 -14.49 8.56 -12.62
N GLN A 613 -15.09 9.03 -11.52
CA GLN A 613 -15.20 10.45 -11.16
C GLN A 613 -13.86 11.13 -10.82
N THR A 614 -12.89 10.41 -10.24
CA THR A 614 -11.62 11.00 -9.79
C THR A 614 -10.79 11.60 -10.92
N PHE A 615 -10.94 11.11 -12.16
CA PHE A 615 -10.28 11.68 -13.35
C PHE A 615 -10.79 13.08 -13.74
N PHE A 616 -11.92 13.54 -13.18
CA PHE A 616 -12.58 14.78 -13.55
C PHE A 616 -12.57 15.84 -12.44
N GLN A 617 -11.80 15.65 -11.37
CA GLN A 617 -11.68 16.64 -10.28
C GLN A 617 -11.01 17.96 -10.72
N HIS A 618 -10.24 17.96 -11.81
CA HIS A 618 -9.59 19.18 -12.33
C HIS A 618 -10.51 19.94 -13.31
N PRO A 619 -10.69 21.28 -13.18
CA PRO A 619 -11.68 22.04 -13.97
C PRO A 619 -11.58 21.88 -15.49
N LEU A 620 -10.37 21.75 -16.05
CA LEU A 620 -10.17 21.51 -17.49
C LEU A 620 -10.66 20.12 -17.94
N LEU A 621 -10.42 19.10 -17.12
CA LEU A 621 -10.83 17.72 -17.41
C LEU A 621 -12.35 17.58 -17.24
N ASP A 622 -12.94 18.28 -16.28
CA ASP A 622 -14.39 18.34 -16.14
C ASP A 622 -15.05 19.06 -17.34
N TRP A 623 -14.52 20.21 -17.77
CA TRP A 623 -15.01 20.91 -18.96
C TRP A 623 -14.95 19.99 -20.21
N PHE A 624 -13.84 19.27 -20.40
CA PHE A 624 -13.71 18.29 -21.48
C PHE A 624 -14.79 17.20 -21.37
N ALA A 625 -14.95 16.62 -20.18
CA ALA A 625 -15.90 15.56 -19.90
C ALA A 625 -17.36 15.96 -20.17
N ARG A 626 -17.75 17.21 -19.84
CA ARG A 626 -19.06 17.77 -20.21
C ARG A 626 -19.27 17.81 -21.73
N ASN A 627 -18.27 18.27 -22.48
CA ASN A 627 -18.37 18.41 -23.94
C ASN A 627 -18.46 17.07 -24.68
N VAL A 628 -17.83 16.01 -24.14
CA VAL A 628 -17.90 14.64 -24.69
C VAL A 628 -18.93 13.74 -23.99
N ARG A 629 -19.81 14.32 -23.15
CA ARG A 629 -20.96 13.64 -22.50
C ARG A 629 -20.56 12.48 -21.57
N VAL A 630 -19.57 12.70 -20.70
CA VAL A 630 -19.25 11.74 -19.64
C VAL A 630 -20.18 11.92 -18.45
N ILE A 631 -20.87 10.84 -18.09
CA ILE A 631 -21.53 10.63 -16.80
C ILE A 631 -20.44 10.19 -15.81
N PRO A 632 -20.08 11.02 -14.82
CA PRO A 632 -19.14 10.61 -13.78
C PRO A 632 -19.78 9.52 -12.92
N ILE A 633 -19.01 8.47 -12.63
CA ILE A 633 -19.36 7.44 -11.66
C ILE A 633 -18.39 7.52 -10.49
N ASP A 634 -18.94 7.70 -9.31
CA ASP A 634 -18.33 7.23 -8.08
C ASP A 634 -18.88 5.82 -7.81
N MET A 635 -18.02 4.80 -7.80
CA MET A 635 -18.47 3.42 -7.57
C MET A 635 -18.74 3.12 -6.09
N ASP A 636 -18.26 3.99 -5.19
CA ASP A 636 -18.15 3.73 -3.76
C ASP A 636 -19.04 4.66 -2.93
N ALA A 637 -19.26 5.90 -3.39
CA ALA A 637 -20.10 6.90 -2.72
C ALA A 637 -21.44 7.21 -3.40
N TYR A 638 -21.54 7.15 -4.74
CA TYR A 638 -22.72 7.67 -5.48
C TYR A 638 -23.17 6.77 -6.65
N LEU A 639 -23.03 5.45 -6.53
CA LEU A 639 -23.39 4.50 -7.59
C LEU A 639 -24.88 4.61 -7.99
N ALA A 640 -25.79 4.81 -7.03
CA ALA A 640 -27.21 5.03 -7.30
C ALA A 640 -27.45 6.22 -8.23
N ARG A 641 -26.86 7.39 -7.93
CA ARG A 641 -26.95 8.62 -8.73
C ARG A 641 -26.42 8.46 -10.15
N ALA A 642 -25.34 7.71 -10.32
CA ALA A 642 -24.83 7.36 -11.65
C ALA A 642 -25.83 6.50 -12.44
N LEU A 643 -26.44 5.51 -11.80
CA LEU A 643 -27.47 4.65 -12.41
C LEU A 643 -28.76 5.43 -12.74
N ARG A 644 -29.23 6.32 -11.85
CA ARG A 644 -30.34 7.28 -12.09
C ARG A 644 -30.09 8.07 -13.38
N THR A 645 -28.90 8.67 -13.50
CA THR A 645 -28.50 9.48 -14.66
C THR A 645 -28.39 8.65 -15.94
N ALA A 646 -27.83 7.44 -15.86
CA ALA A 646 -27.73 6.52 -16.99
C ALA A 646 -29.10 6.08 -17.52
N ALA A 647 -30.03 5.69 -16.65
CA ALA A 647 -31.40 5.32 -17.03
C ALA A 647 -32.18 6.51 -17.61
N HIS A 648 -32.00 7.72 -17.08
CA HIS A 648 -32.59 8.93 -17.65
C HIS A 648 -32.11 9.19 -19.09
N VAL A 649 -30.82 8.99 -19.38
CA VAL A 649 -30.27 9.10 -20.74
C VAL A 649 -30.90 8.08 -21.70
N LEU A 650 -31.04 6.81 -21.28
CA LEU A 650 -31.70 5.79 -22.11
C LEU A 650 -33.17 6.11 -22.38
N ARG A 651 -33.93 6.58 -21.37
CA ARG A 651 -35.33 7.02 -21.52
C ARG A 651 -35.50 8.19 -22.50
N GLN A 652 -34.48 9.05 -22.66
CA GLN A 652 -34.46 10.09 -23.68
C GLN A 652 -34.13 9.59 -25.11
N GLY A 653 -34.10 8.28 -25.36
CA GLY A 653 -33.78 7.71 -26.67
C GLY A 653 -32.30 7.87 -27.08
N LYS A 654 -31.41 8.05 -26.10
CA LYS A 654 -29.96 8.17 -26.31
C LYS A 654 -29.25 6.84 -26.02
N ALA A 655 -27.93 6.79 -26.21
CA ALA A 655 -27.14 5.58 -26.03
C ALA A 655 -26.09 5.76 -24.93
N LEU A 656 -25.70 4.66 -24.28
CA LEU A 656 -24.61 4.61 -23.31
C LEU A 656 -23.41 3.84 -23.86
N CYS A 657 -22.20 4.28 -23.54
CA CYS A 657 -20.97 3.52 -23.69
C CYS A 657 -20.50 3.11 -22.30
N VAL A 658 -20.49 1.81 -22.04
CA VAL A 658 -20.13 1.22 -20.75
C VAL A 658 -18.99 0.23 -20.94
N PHE A 659 -18.07 0.23 -19.97
CA PHE A 659 -16.95 -0.69 -19.85
C PHE A 659 -17.23 -1.64 -18.67
N PRO A 660 -17.92 -2.77 -18.87
CA PRO A 660 -18.55 -3.47 -17.74
C PRO A 660 -17.55 -4.19 -16.82
N GLU A 661 -16.27 -4.25 -17.19
CA GLU A 661 -15.17 -4.79 -16.38
C GLU A 661 -14.89 -3.95 -15.12
N GLY A 662 -15.00 -2.61 -15.22
CA GLY A 662 -14.76 -1.69 -14.10
C GLY A 662 -13.82 -0.51 -14.40
N ALA A 663 -12.63 -0.43 -13.80
CA ALA A 663 -11.47 -1.31 -14.01
C ALA A 663 -11.02 -1.44 -15.48
N ARG A 664 -9.70 -1.37 -15.71
CA ARG A 664 -9.01 -1.70 -16.97
C ARG A 664 -8.26 -3.01 -16.80
N SER A 665 -8.03 -3.72 -17.90
CA SER A 665 -7.17 -4.91 -17.95
C SER A 665 -5.70 -4.59 -17.64
N ILE A 666 -4.96 -5.62 -17.23
CA ILE A 666 -3.55 -5.57 -16.81
C ILE A 666 -2.65 -6.21 -17.86
N ASP A 667 -3.15 -7.27 -18.48
CA ASP A 667 -2.51 -8.17 -19.44
C ASP A 667 -3.22 -8.16 -20.81
N GLY A 668 -4.31 -7.42 -20.95
CA GLY A 668 -5.14 -7.35 -22.16
C GLY A 668 -6.29 -8.37 -22.18
N THR A 669 -6.42 -9.23 -21.17
CA THR A 669 -7.54 -10.17 -21.06
C THR A 669 -8.83 -9.48 -20.60
N ILE A 670 -9.99 -10.01 -21.01
CA ILE A 670 -11.31 -9.48 -20.68
C ILE A 670 -11.72 -9.99 -19.29
N LYS A 671 -11.80 -9.10 -18.29
CA LYS A 671 -12.22 -9.42 -16.92
C LYS A 671 -13.71 -9.79 -16.85
N PRO A 672 -14.19 -10.41 -15.74
CA PRO A 672 -15.62 -10.58 -15.48
C PRO A 672 -16.37 -9.25 -15.55
N PHE A 673 -17.59 -9.27 -16.09
CA PHE A 673 -18.43 -8.09 -16.23
C PHE A 673 -19.30 -7.90 -14.97
N LYS A 674 -19.32 -6.69 -14.40
CA LYS A 674 -20.10 -6.36 -13.19
C LYS A 674 -21.60 -6.21 -13.49
N LYS A 675 -22.47 -6.68 -12.59
CA LYS A 675 -23.94 -6.77 -12.77
C LYS A 675 -24.66 -5.44 -13.00
N GLY A 676 -24.09 -4.29 -12.64
CA GLY A 676 -24.71 -2.96 -12.79
C GLY A 676 -25.14 -2.59 -14.22
N THR A 677 -24.46 -3.10 -15.25
CA THR A 677 -24.90 -2.90 -16.65
C THR A 677 -26.12 -3.77 -16.99
N GLY A 678 -26.23 -4.96 -16.40
CA GLY A 678 -27.37 -5.87 -16.53
C GLY A 678 -28.62 -5.29 -15.90
N ILE A 679 -28.50 -4.70 -14.71
CA ILE A 679 -29.58 -3.98 -14.01
C ILE A 679 -30.16 -2.87 -14.92
N LEU A 680 -29.30 -2.03 -15.51
CA LEU A 680 -29.73 -0.98 -16.45
C LEU A 680 -30.42 -1.55 -17.69
N ALA A 681 -29.91 -2.66 -18.25
CA ALA A 681 -30.46 -3.27 -19.46
C ALA A 681 -31.84 -3.89 -19.21
N LEU A 682 -32.01 -4.61 -18.10
CA LEU A 682 -33.27 -5.21 -17.65
C LEU A 682 -34.36 -4.15 -17.44
N ALA A 683 -34.04 -3.08 -16.69
CA ALA A 683 -35.00 -2.03 -16.38
C ALA A 683 -35.38 -1.18 -17.61
N ALA A 684 -34.40 -0.79 -18.43
CA ALA A 684 -34.65 0.05 -19.60
C ALA A 684 -35.15 -0.72 -20.83
N LYS A 685 -35.05 -2.06 -20.83
CA LYS A 685 -35.43 -2.97 -21.94
C LYS A 685 -34.81 -2.56 -23.29
N VAL A 686 -33.55 -2.14 -23.25
CA VAL A 686 -32.78 -1.66 -24.41
C VAL A 686 -31.91 -2.75 -25.01
N LEU A 687 -31.52 -2.58 -26.28
CA LEU A 687 -30.58 -3.46 -26.95
C LEU A 687 -29.15 -3.27 -26.39
N LEU A 688 -28.42 -4.38 -26.25
CA LEU A 688 -27.02 -4.43 -25.89
C LEU A 688 -26.19 -4.67 -27.16
N VAL A 689 -25.18 -3.83 -27.41
CA VAL A 689 -24.26 -3.96 -28.54
C VAL A 689 -22.90 -4.44 -28.02
N PRO A 690 -22.60 -5.77 -28.07
CA PRO A 690 -21.31 -6.28 -27.67
C PRO A 690 -20.22 -5.73 -28.60
N THR A 691 -19.18 -5.16 -28.03
CA THR A 691 -18.12 -4.46 -28.76
C THR A 691 -16.75 -4.95 -28.31
N HIS A 692 -15.89 -5.36 -29.25
CA HIS A 692 -14.52 -5.78 -28.95
C HIS A 692 -13.50 -4.78 -29.48
N LEU A 693 -12.65 -4.29 -28.58
CA LEU A 693 -11.49 -3.44 -28.81
C LEU A 693 -10.22 -4.33 -28.79
N GLY A 694 -9.61 -4.52 -29.95
CA GLY A 694 -8.35 -5.23 -30.13
C GLY A 694 -7.18 -4.28 -30.37
N GLY A 695 -6.01 -4.58 -29.80
CA GLY A 695 -4.78 -3.81 -29.98
C GLY A 695 -4.71 -2.48 -29.22
N THR A 696 -5.76 -2.05 -28.53
CA THR A 696 -5.71 -0.82 -27.71
C THR A 696 -4.76 -0.96 -26.51
N PHE A 697 -4.65 -2.18 -25.96
CA PHE A 697 -3.66 -2.54 -24.93
C PHE A 697 -2.23 -2.28 -25.37
N ASP A 698 -1.90 -2.55 -26.64
CA ASP A 698 -0.56 -2.28 -27.16
C ASP A 698 -0.27 -0.78 -27.28
N VAL A 699 -1.30 0.03 -27.56
CA VAL A 699 -1.16 1.48 -27.77
C VAL A 699 -0.94 2.24 -26.47
N TRP A 700 -1.79 2.06 -25.47
CA TRP A 700 -1.66 2.79 -24.20
C TRP A 700 -2.19 2.00 -22.98
N PRO A 701 -1.46 0.97 -22.54
CA PRO A 701 -1.81 0.18 -21.36
C PRO A 701 -1.63 0.99 -20.08
N ARG A 702 -2.21 0.51 -18.96
CA ARG A 702 -2.00 1.09 -17.62
C ARG A 702 -0.50 1.25 -17.30
N GLY A 703 -0.15 2.37 -16.68
CA GLY A 703 1.21 2.67 -16.21
C GLY A 703 2.18 3.17 -17.30
N GLN A 704 1.87 3.02 -18.59
CA GLN A 704 2.70 3.59 -19.66
C GLN A 704 2.47 5.11 -19.75
N ARG A 705 3.55 5.90 -19.71
CA ARG A 705 3.47 7.36 -19.59
C ARG A 705 2.99 8.08 -20.87
N TRP A 706 3.27 7.49 -22.04
CA TRP A 706 2.91 8.03 -23.35
C TRP A 706 2.43 6.90 -24.28
N PRO A 707 1.43 7.12 -25.14
CA PRO A 707 0.97 6.11 -26.09
C PRO A 707 2.05 5.80 -27.15
N ARG A 708 2.06 4.57 -27.66
CA ARG A 708 2.87 4.15 -28.82
C ARG A 708 1.99 3.75 -30.01
N PRO A 709 2.41 3.95 -31.26
CA PRO A 709 1.65 3.46 -32.42
C PRO A 709 1.59 1.92 -32.45
N ALA A 710 0.38 1.36 -32.52
CA ALA A 710 0.14 -0.06 -32.79
C ALA A 710 -1.23 -0.25 -33.47
N PRO A 711 -1.45 -1.33 -34.26
CA PRO A 711 -2.70 -1.55 -34.97
C PRO A 711 -3.91 -1.75 -34.04
N ILE A 712 -4.98 -0.96 -34.22
CA ILE A 712 -6.24 -1.05 -33.46
C ILE A 712 -7.36 -1.63 -34.33
N ARG A 713 -8.18 -2.51 -33.73
CA ARG A 713 -9.46 -2.98 -34.30
C ARG A 713 -10.62 -2.70 -33.37
N VAL A 714 -11.73 -2.21 -33.94
CA VAL A 714 -13.05 -2.15 -33.28
C VAL A 714 -14.01 -3.07 -34.03
N THR A 715 -14.60 -4.03 -33.32
CA THR A 715 -15.62 -4.93 -33.86
C THR A 715 -16.92 -4.74 -33.10
N PHE A 716 -17.97 -4.30 -33.78
CA PHE A 716 -19.34 -4.27 -33.25
C PHE A 716 -20.06 -5.58 -33.63
N GLY A 717 -20.60 -6.27 -32.62
CA GLY A 717 -21.46 -7.44 -32.79
C GLY A 717 -22.89 -7.08 -33.17
N GLU A 718 -23.73 -8.09 -33.37
CA GLU A 718 -25.16 -7.87 -33.57
C GLU A 718 -25.80 -7.35 -32.26
N PRO A 719 -26.76 -6.40 -32.32
CA PRO A 719 -27.49 -5.96 -31.14
C PRO A 719 -28.36 -7.09 -30.61
N VAL A 720 -28.17 -7.44 -29.34
CA VAL A 720 -28.91 -8.51 -28.66
C VAL A 720 -29.89 -7.94 -27.65
N SER A 721 -31.03 -8.61 -27.45
CA SER A 721 -31.97 -8.27 -26.37
C SER A 721 -31.59 -8.96 -25.07
N VAL A 722 -32.14 -8.46 -23.95
CA VAL A 722 -31.99 -9.10 -22.63
C VAL A 722 -32.60 -10.51 -22.64
N ASP A 723 -33.76 -10.70 -23.28
CA ASP A 723 -34.42 -12.01 -23.41
C ASP A 723 -33.60 -13.02 -24.23
N GLU A 724 -32.80 -12.56 -25.20
CA GLU A 724 -31.87 -13.42 -25.95
C GLU A 724 -30.69 -13.84 -25.07
N LEU A 725 -30.09 -12.89 -24.33
CA LEU A 725 -28.98 -13.17 -23.43
C LEU A 725 -29.36 -14.11 -22.29
N LEU A 726 -30.57 -14.00 -21.73
CA LEU A 726 -31.07 -14.92 -20.69
C LEU A 726 -31.30 -16.36 -21.17
N ARG A 727 -31.35 -16.59 -22.49
CA ARG A 727 -31.46 -17.92 -23.12
C ARG A 727 -30.11 -18.47 -23.61
N ASP A 728 -29.04 -17.67 -23.55
CA ASP A 728 -27.71 -18.08 -23.99
C ASP A 728 -27.14 -19.13 -23.01
N PRO A 729 -26.53 -20.24 -23.48
CA PRO A 729 -25.91 -21.23 -22.60
C PRO A 729 -24.82 -20.66 -21.66
N ALA A 730 -24.23 -19.50 -21.99
CA ALA A 730 -23.27 -18.81 -21.13
C ALA A 730 -23.92 -17.96 -20.02
N ALA A 731 -25.26 -17.93 -19.91
CA ALA A 731 -26.02 -17.12 -18.95
C ALA A 731 -26.05 -17.73 -17.53
N VAL A 732 -24.88 -17.82 -16.91
CA VAL A 732 -24.64 -18.35 -15.55
C VAL A 732 -24.40 -17.20 -14.58
N GLY A 733 -25.09 -17.21 -13.43
CA GLY A 733 -25.04 -16.18 -12.39
C GLY A 733 -26.07 -16.47 -11.30
N ALA A 734 -25.99 -15.76 -10.16
CA ALA A 734 -26.93 -15.93 -9.06
C ALA A 734 -28.30 -15.28 -9.33
N ASP A 735 -28.32 -14.20 -10.13
CA ASP A 735 -29.51 -13.46 -10.53
C ASP A 735 -29.53 -13.17 -12.04
N ASP A 736 -30.67 -12.70 -12.57
CA ASP A 736 -30.80 -12.36 -13.99
C ASP A 736 -29.83 -11.26 -14.45
N PRO A 737 -29.55 -10.17 -13.69
CA PRO A 737 -28.48 -9.23 -14.01
C PRO A 737 -27.10 -9.88 -14.23
N GLU A 738 -26.66 -10.78 -13.35
CA GLU A 738 -25.37 -11.49 -13.51
C GLU A 738 -25.39 -12.41 -14.73
N ARG A 739 -26.45 -13.19 -14.92
CA ARG A 739 -26.62 -14.10 -16.07
C ARG A 739 -26.53 -13.35 -17.40
N VAL A 740 -27.19 -12.19 -17.51
CA VAL A 740 -27.10 -11.30 -18.69
C VAL A 740 -25.67 -10.85 -18.93
N MET A 741 -24.93 -10.47 -17.88
CA MET A 741 -23.56 -9.98 -18.01
C MET A 741 -22.54 -11.08 -18.32
N ALA A 742 -22.75 -12.31 -17.83
CA ALA A 742 -21.94 -13.48 -18.19
C ALA A 742 -22.08 -13.83 -19.68
N ALA A 743 -23.32 -13.92 -20.17
CA ALA A 743 -23.59 -14.13 -21.59
C ALA A 743 -23.03 -13.01 -22.47
N LEU A 744 -23.20 -11.74 -22.06
CA LEU A 744 -22.68 -10.59 -22.79
C LEU A 744 -21.15 -10.59 -22.87
N ARG A 745 -20.45 -10.99 -21.80
CA ARG A 745 -18.98 -11.16 -21.80
C ARG A 745 -18.55 -12.23 -22.80
N ALA A 746 -19.24 -13.36 -22.86
CA ALA A 746 -18.97 -14.42 -23.83
C ALA A 746 -19.15 -13.91 -25.28
N ARG A 747 -20.22 -13.16 -25.55
CA ARG A 747 -20.44 -12.51 -26.86
C ARG A 747 -19.35 -11.49 -27.22
N VAL A 748 -18.87 -10.68 -26.27
CA VAL A 748 -17.73 -9.75 -26.50
C VAL A 748 -16.43 -10.51 -26.78
N ALA A 749 -16.14 -11.58 -26.02
CA ALA A 749 -14.96 -12.42 -26.24
C ALA A 749 -14.99 -13.12 -27.60
N ALA A 750 -16.17 -13.59 -28.07
CA ALA A 750 -16.33 -14.21 -29.38
C ALA A 750 -16.10 -13.27 -30.59
N LEU A 751 -16.06 -11.94 -30.36
CA LEU A 751 -15.70 -10.95 -31.38
C LEU A 751 -14.17 -10.74 -31.51
N ALA A 752 -13.38 -11.39 -30.65
CA ALA A 752 -11.92 -11.40 -30.76
C ALA A 752 -11.49 -12.17 -32.02
N GLY A 753 -10.50 -11.65 -32.75
CA GLY A 753 -9.97 -12.30 -33.95
C GLY A 753 -8.71 -11.61 -34.48
N PRO A 754 -7.90 -12.31 -35.30
CA PRO A 754 -6.57 -11.87 -35.69
C PRO A 754 -6.59 -10.52 -36.42
N ILE A 755 -5.74 -9.58 -35.98
CA ILE A 755 -5.78 -8.15 -36.34
C ILE A 755 -5.58 -7.91 -37.84
N ASP A 756 -4.91 -8.81 -38.54
CA ASP A 756 -4.65 -8.70 -39.99
C ASP A 756 -5.83 -9.09 -40.90
N ALA A 757 -6.81 -9.86 -40.42
CA ALA A 757 -7.87 -10.39 -41.27
C ALA A 757 -8.84 -9.32 -41.83
N GLY A 758 -8.73 -9.01 -43.13
CA GLY A 758 -9.80 -8.64 -44.06
C GLY A 758 -10.66 -7.38 -43.84
N ALA A 759 -10.61 -6.72 -42.68
CA ALA A 759 -11.44 -5.56 -42.39
C ALA A 759 -10.96 -4.29 -43.13
N PRO A 760 -11.86 -3.47 -43.69
CA PRO A 760 -11.49 -2.21 -44.33
C PRO A 760 -10.86 -1.23 -43.32
N LEU A 761 -10.00 -0.34 -43.84
CA LEU A 761 -9.51 0.82 -43.09
C LEU A 761 -10.65 1.81 -42.86
N ALA A 762 -10.66 2.44 -41.68
CA ALA A 762 -11.78 3.21 -41.14
C ALA A 762 -11.83 4.70 -41.52
#